data_AF-A0A1V9Z7M7-F1
#
_entry.id   AF-A0A1V9Z7M7-F1
#
_cell.length_a   1.000
_cell.length_b   1.000
_cell.length_c   1.000
_cell.angle_alpha   90.00
_cell.angle_beta   90.00
_cell.angle_gamma   90.00
#
_symmetry.space_group_name_H-M   'P 1'
#
loop_
_entity.id
_entity.type
_entity.pdbx_description
1 polymer ?
#
loop_
_entity_poly.entity_id
_entity_poly.type
_entity_poly.pdbx_seq_one_letter_code
_entity_poly.pdbx_strand_id
1 'polypeptide(L)'
;MVIRVAIVVLCVLLGLVQAAENALSKEELCAIDIDYSKHVLKLVELAPKAAEPRILCFVNTISVHHDNRVKAVRDTWGQRCTKLIFFSNATDPEHDDIQLLDVKADHNHLWQKHKATLSYIWEKYRHDFDWFYKSDDDAYVIFENLQAYLRQPEVVMKQDLEPLQFGHRYSLTNDLIDYYIVNKRLLAEYQRRTHRWVFNSGGPGYAMNKLYIQKVVESMHEETCLSDRYCEMLPDDAAISFCMVFHETYPPNTRDLYGRERWHADKPRGIYFTNPDQPDYWVVQYHRDIGGLQWKDDCCSSESIAFHYILPELMYHLERQLYYCRSSSPDLAAYNRDHKLQIAPDILIPKELEVDFGPLPVPYKLPFAIIVSAFKQAEMNEIIRNFAYPGVRITFALFPPYCMQYCIMTGMQGTIVNLVPSSIPLGLFATTVLAFMTLLYRLFCSSRQIVCNKLADRIAPLSTDRVLHYITLPSASSSSNLLVVIIPGNPGVPAFYEPMMRQVHALAERNVEIVTLSHTGHSMPWINDNVTFDLTTQIVDKVAYLEKRLKENPLLELVLVGHSIGAHIALSVFSHFPHRVNKLVLMQPAVMHIRQSASGKRMASMFEYYNALSYLAAPTEFLPKRLIGAILPYFVGEDYVLQSAALSLCNRIVLRNILNMARHEMHELKDIDDQLVRTYQHKMLFVFSEVDNWVPTEFANFLQEQYTKAKAKTIDLPHAFMIDKSGSETMAQLTWKWMNNSPLE
;
A
#
# COMPACT_ATOMS: atom_id res chain seq x y z
N MET A 1 53.98 21.92 51.87
CA MET A 1 53.53 22.28 50.51
C MET A 1 53.62 21.10 49.55
N VAL A 2 54.78 20.42 49.48
CA VAL A 2 55.00 19.22 48.63
C VAL A 2 54.03 18.06 48.92
N ILE A 3 53.70 17.79 50.19
CA ILE A 3 52.74 16.72 50.58
C ILE A 3 51.30 17.07 50.16
N ARG A 4 50.91 18.35 50.15
CA ARG A 4 49.58 18.78 49.70
C ARG A 4 49.44 18.72 48.17
N VAL A 5 50.53 19.01 47.44
CA VAL A 5 50.57 18.84 45.97
C VAL A 5 50.57 17.35 45.59
N ALA A 6 51.29 16.50 46.35
CA ALA A 6 51.28 15.06 46.12
C ALA A 6 49.90 14.44 46.39
N ILE A 7 49.16 14.88 47.41
CA ILE A 7 47.79 14.43 47.68
C ILE A 7 46.82 14.92 46.60
N VAL A 8 46.97 16.14 46.09
CA VAL A 8 46.15 16.64 44.98
C VAL A 8 46.46 15.88 43.69
N VAL A 9 47.72 15.57 43.39
CA VAL A 9 48.10 14.75 42.23
C VAL A 9 47.64 13.30 42.41
N LEU A 10 47.67 12.74 43.63
CA LEU A 10 47.14 11.40 43.90
C LEU A 10 45.61 11.36 43.82
N CYS A 11 44.91 12.41 44.26
CA CYS A 11 43.45 12.54 44.13
C CYS A 11 43.03 12.86 42.69
N VAL A 12 43.88 13.53 41.90
CA VAL A 12 43.68 13.72 40.45
C VAL A 12 43.97 12.43 39.71
N LEU A 13 45.00 11.65 40.09
CA LEU A 13 45.28 10.34 39.50
C LEU A 13 44.23 9.29 39.92
N LEU A 14 43.78 9.28 41.18
CA LEU A 14 42.68 8.43 41.65
C LEU A 14 41.33 8.89 41.07
N GLY A 15 41.13 10.21 40.91
CA GLY A 15 39.97 10.79 40.22
C GLY A 15 39.97 10.55 38.70
N LEU A 16 41.14 10.38 38.08
CA LEU A 16 41.29 9.97 36.68
C LEU A 16 41.14 8.45 36.50
N VAL A 17 41.44 7.64 37.51
CA VAL A 17 41.16 6.20 37.52
C VAL A 17 39.67 5.91 37.82
N GLN A 18 38.98 6.82 38.51
CA GLN A 18 37.51 6.79 38.72
C GLN A 18 36.68 7.46 37.62
N ALA A 19 37.33 7.97 36.57
CA ALA A 19 36.70 8.40 35.33
C ALA A 19 36.88 7.36 34.21
N ALA A 20 37.02 6.08 34.55
CA ALA A 20 36.40 5.06 33.71
C ALA A 20 34.91 5.34 33.82
N GLU A 21 34.35 6.04 32.83
CA GLU A 21 32.91 6.13 32.61
C GLU A 21 32.33 4.77 32.95
N ASN A 22 31.27 4.72 33.78
CA ASN A 22 30.46 3.52 33.87
C ASN A 22 29.92 3.30 32.46
N ALA A 23 30.68 2.60 31.62
CA ALA A 23 30.31 2.26 30.28
C ALA A 23 29.00 1.50 30.43
N LEU A 24 27.94 2.10 29.88
CA LEU A 24 26.61 1.53 29.95
C LEU A 24 26.69 0.07 29.49
N SER A 25 26.06 -0.82 30.23
CA SER A 25 25.90 -2.21 29.79
C SER A 25 25.24 -2.26 28.41
N LYS A 26 25.44 -3.35 27.66
CA LYS A 26 24.80 -3.52 26.35
C LYS A 26 23.28 -3.35 26.48
N GLU A 27 22.69 -3.89 27.53
CA GLU A 27 21.27 -3.78 27.85
C GLU A 27 20.84 -2.32 28.05
N GLU A 28 21.59 -1.53 28.83
CA GLU A 28 21.33 -0.11 29.05
C GLU A 28 21.47 0.70 27.75
N LEU A 29 22.52 0.45 26.96
CA LEU A 29 22.72 1.09 25.65
C LEU A 29 21.58 0.79 24.67
N CYS A 30 21.09 -0.44 24.68
CA CYS A 30 20.02 -0.87 23.78
C CYS A 30 18.63 -0.39 24.23
N ALA A 31 18.44 -0.09 25.51
CA ALA A 31 17.22 0.53 26.01
C ALA A 31 17.09 2.03 25.62
N ILE A 32 18.21 2.71 25.32
CA ILE A 32 18.21 4.11 24.89
C ILE A 32 17.62 4.22 23.49
N ASP A 33 16.65 5.11 23.35
CA ASP A 33 15.93 5.43 22.11
C ASP A 33 16.17 6.90 21.76
N ILE A 34 16.67 7.16 20.56
CA ILE A 34 16.94 8.51 20.05
C ILE A 34 15.91 8.85 18.99
N ASP A 35 15.36 10.06 19.12
CA ASP A 35 14.33 10.62 18.24
C ASP A 35 13.10 9.72 18.07
N TYR A 36 12.68 8.98 19.11
CA TYR A 36 11.52 8.08 19.05
C TYR A 36 11.62 7.02 17.93
N SER A 37 12.82 6.72 17.46
CA SER A 37 13.03 5.84 16.31
C SER A 37 12.63 4.39 16.60
N LYS A 38 12.63 3.95 17.87
CA LYS A 38 12.26 2.58 18.27
C LYS A 38 10.92 2.10 17.73
N HIS A 39 9.97 3.00 17.50
CA HIS A 39 8.64 2.65 16.99
C HIS A 39 8.73 1.99 15.61
N VAL A 40 9.54 2.57 14.73
CA VAL A 40 9.82 2.02 13.40
C VAL A 40 10.79 0.86 13.49
N LEU A 41 11.88 1.01 14.23
CA LEU A 41 12.94 0.00 14.21
C LEU A 41 12.43 -1.36 14.67
N LYS A 42 11.48 -1.42 15.61
CA LYS A 42 10.83 -2.67 16.03
C LYS A 42 10.03 -3.36 14.94
N LEU A 43 9.55 -2.63 13.93
CA LEU A 43 8.80 -3.17 12.80
C LEU A 43 9.73 -3.73 11.72
N VAL A 44 10.97 -3.23 11.66
CA VAL A 44 11.95 -3.60 10.63
C VAL A 44 12.66 -4.90 10.99
N GLU A 45 12.67 -5.82 10.03
CA GLU A 45 13.39 -7.09 10.06
C GLU A 45 14.61 -7.02 9.15
N LEU A 46 15.72 -7.66 9.56
CA LEU A 46 16.93 -7.73 8.75
C LEU A 46 16.92 -9.02 7.93
N ALA A 47 17.07 -8.88 6.62
CA ALA A 47 17.23 -10.00 5.72
C ALA A 47 18.56 -10.72 5.97
N PRO A 48 18.67 -12.01 5.60
CA PRO A 48 19.93 -12.72 5.65
C PRO A 48 20.97 -12.07 4.72
N LYS A 49 22.20 -11.93 5.22
CA LYS A 49 23.35 -11.44 4.45
C LYS A 49 23.53 -12.27 3.17
N ALA A 50 23.73 -11.59 2.04
CA ALA A 50 23.99 -12.21 0.76
C ALA A 50 25.27 -11.65 0.12
N ALA A 51 25.93 -12.46 -0.71
CA ALA A 51 27.09 -12.02 -1.49
C ALA A 51 26.69 -11.32 -2.78
N GLU A 52 25.50 -11.60 -3.30
CA GLU A 52 24.96 -11.08 -4.55
C GLU A 52 23.64 -10.34 -4.31
N PRO A 53 23.27 -9.35 -5.14
CA PRO A 53 24.08 -8.79 -6.24
C PRO A 53 25.26 -7.94 -5.74
N ARG A 54 26.26 -7.69 -6.60
CA ARG A 54 27.32 -6.71 -6.35
C ARG A 54 26.79 -5.30 -6.59
N ILE A 55 26.85 -4.45 -5.56
CA ILE A 55 26.26 -3.10 -5.58
C ILE A 55 27.35 -2.05 -5.35
N LEU A 56 27.50 -1.13 -6.31
CA LEU A 56 28.28 0.09 -6.12
C LEU A 56 27.38 1.15 -5.50
N CYS A 57 27.65 1.53 -4.26
CA CYS A 57 27.02 2.67 -3.62
C CYS A 57 27.78 3.93 -3.96
N PHE A 58 27.08 4.96 -4.43
CA PHE A 58 27.65 6.28 -4.61
C PHE A 58 26.85 7.33 -3.86
N VAL A 59 27.57 8.17 -3.10
CA VAL A 59 26.99 9.13 -2.18
C VAL A 59 27.36 10.54 -2.60
N ASN A 60 26.37 11.38 -2.81
CA ASN A 60 26.60 12.79 -3.10
C ASN A 60 26.86 13.56 -1.81
N THR A 61 27.93 14.33 -1.77
CA THR A 61 28.32 15.12 -0.60
C THR A 61 29.03 16.43 -0.98
N ILE A 62 29.47 17.21 0.00
CA ILE A 62 30.27 18.43 -0.12
C ILE A 62 31.37 18.43 0.95
N SER A 63 32.45 19.18 0.73
CA SER A 63 33.64 19.25 1.60
C SER A 63 33.34 19.48 3.07
N VAL A 64 32.36 20.33 3.40
CA VAL A 64 31.97 20.60 4.79
C VAL A 64 31.34 19.39 5.51
N HIS A 65 31.08 18.30 4.79
CA HIS A 65 30.48 17.08 5.31
C HIS A 65 31.45 15.89 5.39
N HIS A 66 32.71 16.08 4.98
CA HIS A 66 33.74 15.04 4.98
C HIS A 66 34.00 14.49 6.39
N ASP A 67 34.25 15.38 7.35
CA ASP A 67 34.61 14.99 8.72
C ASP A 67 33.44 14.50 9.58
N ASN A 68 32.18 14.66 9.11
CA ASN A 68 30.98 14.28 9.88
C ASN A 68 30.10 13.24 9.17
N ARG A 69 29.32 13.61 8.15
CA ARG A 69 28.33 12.76 7.49
C ARG A 69 29.00 11.65 6.68
N VAL A 70 30.03 12.00 5.90
CA VAL A 70 30.81 11.01 5.14
C VAL A 70 31.48 10.02 6.08
N LYS A 71 32.11 10.51 7.16
CA LYS A 71 32.62 9.67 8.25
C LYS A 71 31.54 8.74 8.81
N ALA A 72 30.37 9.24 9.16
CA ALA A 72 29.29 8.43 9.73
C ALA A 72 28.77 7.35 8.77
N VAL A 73 28.64 7.65 7.48
CA VAL A 73 28.31 6.65 6.44
C VAL A 73 29.39 5.56 6.39
N ARG A 74 30.67 5.95 6.37
CA ARG A 74 31.81 5.03 6.32
C ARG A 74 31.90 4.16 7.58
N ASP A 75 31.56 4.72 8.73
CA ASP A 75 31.62 4.07 10.04
C ASP A 75 30.42 3.14 10.31
N THR A 76 29.38 3.20 9.47
CA THR A 76 28.13 2.45 9.64
C THR A 76 27.76 1.65 8.38
N TRP A 77 26.69 2.02 7.69
CA TRP A 77 26.07 1.22 6.63
C TRP A 77 26.95 1.11 5.37
N GLY A 78 27.80 2.11 5.10
CA GLY A 78 28.62 2.17 3.89
C GLY A 78 29.62 1.02 3.76
N GLN A 79 30.02 0.40 4.88
CA GLN A 79 30.95 -0.74 4.89
C GLN A 79 30.36 -2.01 4.24
N ARG A 80 29.03 -2.08 4.11
CA ARG A 80 28.34 -3.23 3.52
C ARG A 80 28.25 -3.15 2.00
N CYS A 81 28.46 -1.97 1.41
CA CYS A 81 28.52 -1.79 -0.04
C CYS A 81 29.67 -2.58 -0.65
N THR A 82 29.48 -3.17 -1.84
CA THR A 82 30.57 -3.86 -2.55
C THR A 82 31.67 -2.88 -2.93
N LYS A 83 31.28 -1.66 -3.32
CA LYS A 83 32.16 -0.50 -3.44
C LYS A 83 31.39 0.73 -2.97
N LEU A 84 32.06 1.58 -2.20
CA LEU A 84 31.59 2.89 -1.80
C LEU A 84 32.42 3.96 -2.49
N ILE A 85 31.75 4.99 -3.02
CA ILE A 85 32.35 6.17 -3.62
C ILE A 85 31.56 7.40 -3.17
N PHE A 86 32.26 8.45 -2.78
CA PHE A 86 31.67 9.75 -2.47
C PHE A 86 31.98 10.72 -3.60
N PHE A 87 30.98 11.49 -4.03
CA PHE A 87 31.16 12.52 -5.05
C PHE A 87 31.01 13.92 -4.43
N SER A 88 32.09 14.68 -4.46
CA SER A 88 32.22 15.95 -3.73
C SER A 88 32.76 17.10 -4.58
N ASN A 89 32.74 18.30 -4.00
CA ASN A 89 33.29 19.52 -4.58
C ASN A 89 34.76 19.75 -4.21
N ALA A 90 35.36 18.85 -3.43
CA ALA A 90 36.78 18.83 -3.10
C ALA A 90 37.27 17.39 -3.03
N THR A 91 38.54 17.16 -3.38
CA THR A 91 39.23 15.90 -3.07
C THR A 91 39.64 15.87 -1.60
N ASP A 92 39.76 14.67 -1.05
CA ASP A 92 40.35 14.43 0.26
C ASP A 92 41.65 13.61 0.09
N PRO A 93 42.83 14.15 0.45
CA PRO A 93 44.09 13.41 0.34
C PRO A 93 44.17 12.14 1.20
N GLU A 94 43.39 12.05 2.28
CA GLU A 94 43.39 10.90 3.20
C GLU A 94 42.44 9.79 2.75
N HIS A 95 41.56 10.08 1.79
CA HIS A 95 40.41 9.25 1.44
C HIS A 95 40.20 9.18 -0.08
N ASP A 96 40.70 8.11 -0.70
CA ASP A 96 40.63 7.87 -2.15
C ASP A 96 39.21 7.53 -2.65
N ASP A 97 38.31 7.19 -1.73
CA ASP A 97 36.89 6.99 -2.00
C ASP A 97 36.14 8.31 -2.28
N ILE A 98 36.74 9.48 -2.01
CA ILE A 98 36.17 10.80 -2.31
C ILE A 98 36.69 11.30 -3.67
N GLN A 99 35.77 11.36 -4.64
CA GLN A 99 36.03 11.82 -6.00
C GLN A 99 35.56 13.26 -6.18
N LEU A 100 36.47 14.12 -6.67
CA LEU A 100 36.13 15.47 -7.09
C LEU A 100 35.34 15.43 -8.40
N LEU A 101 34.23 16.14 -8.43
CA LEU A 101 33.52 16.45 -9.67
C LEU A 101 33.87 17.87 -10.12
N ASP A 102 34.45 18.00 -11.31
CA ASP A 102 34.75 19.29 -11.94
C ASP A 102 33.49 19.91 -12.58
N VAL A 103 32.47 20.11 -11.75
CA VAL A 103 31.20 20.77 -12.07
C VAL A 103 30.76 21.61 -10.88
N LYS A 104 29.99 22.66 -11.14
CA LYS A 104 29.49 23.55 -10.10
C LYS A 104 28.63 22.75 -9.10
N ALA A 105 29.18 22.50 -7.93
CA ALA A 105 28.59 21.65 -6.91
C ALA A 105 27.82 22.49 -5.88
N ASP A 106 26.80 23.20 -6.35
CA ASP A 106 25.82 23.88 -5.49
C ASP A 106 24.42 23.26 -5.67
N HIS A 107 23.50 23.58 -4.77
CA HIS A 107 22.13 23.04 -4.77
C HIS A 107 21.34 23.37 -6.06
N ASN A 108 21.76 24.40 -6.81
CA ASN A 108 21.07 24.84 -8.01
C ASN A 108 21.59 24.15 -9.28
N HIS A 109 22.57 23.23 -9.18
CA HIS A 109 23.14 22.51 -10.34
C HIS A 109 23.21 21.00 -10.07
N LEU A 110 22.32 20.47 -9.21
CA LEU A 110 22.29 19.06 -8.83
C LEU A 110 22.14 18.14 -10.04
N TRP A 111 21.34 18.51 -11.04
CA TRP A 111 21.20 17.70 -12.26
C TRP A 111 22.52 17.59 -13.05
N GLN A 112 23.29 18.67 -13.15
CA GLN A 112 24.59 18.64 -13.83
C GLN A 112 25.62 17.80 -13.06
N LYS A 113 25.60 17.92 -11.72
CA LYS A 113 26.39 17.05 -10.84
C LYS A 113 26.03 15.59 -11.05
N HIS A 114 24.74 15.27 -11.07
CA HIS A 114 24.23 13.91 -11.25
C HIS A 114 24.64 13.31 -12.61
N LYS A 115 24.55 14.08 -13.69
CA LYS A 115 25.03 13.66 -15.01
C LYS A 115 26.52 13.35 -15.01
N ALA A 116 27.34 14.23 -14.43
CA ALA A 116 28.78 14.00 -14.32
C ALA A 116 29.10 12.74 -13.49
N THR A 117 28.39 12.54 -12.37
CA THR A 117 28.50 11.34 -11.53
C THR A 117 28.20 10.07 -12.33
N LEU A 118 27.06 10.01 -13.01
CA LEU A 118 26.65 8.82 -13.78
C LEU A 118 27.60 8.53 -14.94
N SER A 119 28.09 9.57 -15.65
CA SER A 119 29.10 9.40 -16.70
C SER A 119 30.40 8.80 -16.14
N TYR A 120 30.90 9.32 -15.01
CA TYR A 120 32.09 8.77 -14.36
C TYR A 120 31.90 7.30 -13.96
N ILE A 121 30.76 6.96 -13.35
CA ILE A 121 30.44 5.59 -12.94
C ILE A 121 30.36 4.66 -14.15
N TRP A 122 29.70 5.11 -15.22
CA TRP A 122 29.53 4.33 -16.44
C TRP A 122 30.87 4.09 -17.17
N GLU A 123 31.72 5.10 -17.22
CA GLU A 123 33.04 4.98 -17.85
C GLU A 123 33.95 4.00 -17.10
N LYS A 124 33.95 4.07 -15.76
CA LYS A 124 34.91 3.36 -14.92
C LYS A 124 34.44 2.00 -14.40
N TYR A 125 33.14 1.82 -14.13
CA TYR A 125 32.62 0.70 -13.34
C TYR A 125 31.47 -0.09 -13.97
N ARG A 126 31.03 0.23 -15.20
CA ARG A 126 29.87 -0.42 -15.85
C ARG A 126 29.94 -1.95 -15.94
N HIS A 127 31.14 -2.54 -15.93
CA HIS A 127 31.34 -3.98 -16.05
C HIS A 127 31.53 -4.69 -14.69
N ASP A 128 31.78 -3.94 -13.61
CA ASP A 128 32.26 -4.49 -12.34
C ASP A 128 31.15 -4.77 -11.32
N PHE A 129 29.98 -4.13 -11.47
CA PHE A 129 28.86 -4.20 -10.52
C PHE A 129 27.56 -4.42 -11.23
N ASP A 130 26.63 -5.15 -10.61
CA ASP A 130 25.34 -5.51 -11.20
C ASP A 130 24.29 -4.42 -11.00
N TRP A 131 24.39 -3.73 -9.85
CA TRP A 131 23.53 -2.62 -9.46
C TRP A 131 24.34 -1.42 -8.96
N PHE A 132 23.74 -0.24 -9.06
CA PHE A 132 24.31 1.03 -8.63
C PHE A 132 23.29 1.73 -7.73
N TYR A 133 23.70 2.12 -6.54
CA TYR A 133 22.83 2.73 -5.54
C TYR A 133 23.24 4.19 -5.29
N LYS A 134 22.39 5.13 -5.71
CA LYS A 134 22.53 6.55 -5.38
C LYS A 134 22.03 6.79 -3.96
N SER A 135 22.69 7.64 -3.19
CA SER A 135 22.20 8.11 -1.90
C SER A 135 22.72 9.52 -1.58
N ASP A 136 22.03 10.24 -0.71
CA ASP A 136 22.57 11.44 -0.07
C ASP A 136 23.38 11.07 1.19
N ASP A 137 24.20 12.01 1.68
CA ASP A 137 25.09 11.80 2.83
C ASP A 137 24.37 11.86 4.20
N ASP A 138 23.06 12.12 4.22
CA ASP A 138 22.17 12.04 5.38
C ASP A 138 21.12 10.94 5.24
N ALA A 139 21.48 9.85 4.58
CA ALA A 139 20.66 8.64 4.51
C ALA A 139 21.29 7.48 5.28
N TYR A 140 20.45 6.52 5.65
CA TYR A 140 20.86 5.27 6.26
C TYR A 140 20.25 4.09 5.51
N VAL A 141 21.09 3.19 5.02
CA VAL A 141 20.68 2.05 4.17
C VAL A 141 20.84 0.73 4.91
N ILE A 142 19.77 -0.05 4.95
CA ILE A 142 19.74 -1.45 5.39
C ILE A 142 20.13 -2.32 4.20
N PHE A 143 21.44 -2.48 4.01
CA PHE A 143 22.01 -3.05 2.80
C PHE A 143 21.56 -4.50 2.53
N GLU A 144 21.37 -5.31 3.57
CA GLU A 144 20.88 -6.68 3.47
C GLU A 144 19.45 -6.72 2.90
N ASN A 145 18.60 -5.76 3.30
CA ASN A 145 17.24 -5.63 2.78
C ASN A 145 17.25 -5.16 1.32
N LEU A 146 18.16 -4.25 0.96
CA LEU A 146 18.39 -3.87 -0.43
C LEU A 146 18.77 -5.08 -1.29
N GLN A 147 19.77 -5.87 -0.85
CA GLN A 147 20.18 -7.08 -1.57
C GLN A 147 19.05 -8.12 -1.66
N ALA A 148 18.25 -8.29 -0.61
CA ALA A 148 17.10 -9.19 -0.63
C ALA A 148 16.04 -8.75 -1.64
N TYR A 149 15.74 -7.45 -1.68
CA TYR A 149 14.79 -6.88 -2.64
C TYR A 149 15.26 -7.08 -4.09
N LEU A 150 16.54 -6.81 -4.38
CA LEU A 150 17.09 -6.96 -5.74
C LEU A 150 17.21 -8.43 -6.19
N ARG A 151 17.14 -9.40 -5.26
CA ARG A 151 17.10 -10.84 -5.56
C ARG A 151 15.69 -11.41 -5.72
N GLN A 152 14.65 -10.57 -5.60
CA GLN A 152 13.29 -11.04 -5.84
C GLN A 152 13.16 -11.60 -7.27
N PRO A 153 12.47 -12.73 -7.46
CA PRO A 153 12.34 -13.36 -8.78
C PRO A 153 11.89 -12.38 -9.87
N GLU A 154 10.96 -11.48 -9.53
CA GLU A 154 10.41 -10.48 -10.43
C GLU A 154 11.46 -9.44 -10.88
N VAL A 155 12.40 -9.10 -10.00
CA VAL A 155 13.51 -8.18 -10.30
C VAL A 155 14.55 -8.90 -11.15
N VAL A 156 14.96 -10.10 -10.73
CA VAL A 156 15.99 -10.90 -11.42
C VAL A 156 15.56 -11.26 -12.84
N MET A 157 14.28 -11.57 -13.07
CA MET A 157 13.75 -11.87 -14.41
C MET A 157 13.83 -10.67 -15.37
N LYS A 158 13.90 -9.44 -14.86
CA LYS A 158 13.88 -8.20 -15.66
C LYS A 158 15.22 -7.49 -15.74
N GLN A 159 16.14 -7.75 -14.82
CA GLN A 159 17.37 -6.96 -14.64
C GLN A 159 18.26 -6.87 -15.89
N ASP A 160 18.20 -7.88 -16.76
CA ASP A 160 18.99 -7.97 -18.00
C ASP A 160 18.16 -7.67 -19.26
N LEU A 161 16.88 -7.34 -19.09
CA LEU A 161 15.93 -7.09 -20.19
C LEU A 161 15.44 -5.65 -20.24
N GLU A 162 15.30 -5.00 -19.08
CA GLU A 162 14.65 -3.70 -18.94
C GLU A 162 15.54 -2.72 -18.14
N PRO A 163 15.54 -1.41 -18.44
CA PRO A 163 16.11 -0.39 -17.56
C PRO A 163 15.25 -0.26 -16.28
N LEU A 164 15.85 -0.55 -15.12
CA LEU A 164 15.15 -0.58 -13.83
C LEU A 164 15.73 0.45 -12.86
N GLN A 165 14.85 1.16 -12.17
CA GLN A 165 15.18 2.03 -11.04
C GLN A 165 14.20 1.82 -9.89
N PHE A 166 14.68 1.59 -8.67
CA PHE A 166 13.85 1.34 -7.49
C PHE A 166 14.18 2.32 -6.36
N GLY A 167 13.17 3.00 -5.83
CA GLY A 167 13.33 3.94 -4.72
C GLY A 167 12.01 4.38 -4.09
N HIS A 168 12.03 5.50 -3.36
CA HIS A 168 10.85 6.11 -2.77
C HIS A 168 10.13 6.99 -3.79
N ARG A 169 8.89 6.67 -4.17
CA ARG A 169 8.18 7.45 -5.19
C ARG A 169 7.61 8.76 -4.64
N TYR A 170 7.79 9.82 -5.40
CA TYR A 170 7.05 11.07 -5.31
C TYR A 170 6.33 11.39 -6.61
N SER A 171 5.30 12.23 -6.54
CA SER A 171 4.65 12.84 -7.70
C SER A 171 4.67 14.36 -7.55
N LEU A 172 5.19 15.06 -8.55
CA LEU A 172 5.09 16.53 -8.58
C LEU A 172 3.65 16.97 -8.82
N THR A 173 3.29 18.12 -8.25
CA THR A 173 2.03 18.82 -8.53
C THR A 173 2.11 19.53 -9.89
N ASN A 174 0.98 19.70 -10.57
CA ASN A 174 0.95 20.36 -11.88
C ASN A 174 1.58 21.76 -11.86
N ASP A 175 1.39 22.52 -10.78
CA ASP A 175 1.98 23.85 -10.61
C ASP A 175 3.52 23.81 -10.64
N LEU A 176 4.12 22.80 -10.01
CA LEU A 176 5.57 22.60 -10.03
C LEU A 176 6.06 22.14 -11.40
N ILE A 177 5.31 21.27 -12.08
CA ILE A 177 5.64 20.83 -13.44
C ILE A 177 5.69 22.05 -14.40
N ASP A 178 4.68 22.91 -14.34
CA ASP A 178 4.60 24.11 -15.16
C ASP A 178 5.70 25.14 -14.84
N TYR A 179 6.11 25.21 -13.57
CA TYR A 179 7.21 26.05 -13.10
C TYR A 179 8.56 25.55 -13.63
N TYR A 180 8.82 24.25 -13.54
CA TYR A 180 10.12 23.69 -13.91
C TYR A 180 10.32 23.55 -15.42
N ILE A 181 9.28 23.17 -16.18
CA ILE A 181 9.38 23.01 -17.63
C ILE A 181 8.93 24.28 -18.34
N VAL A 182 9.90 25.17 -18.57
CA VAL A 182 9.68 26.46 -19.25
C VAL A 182 9.33 26.24 -20.73
N ASN A 183 9.94 25.25 -21.38
CA ASN A 183 9.67 24.90 -22.77
C ASN A 183 8.29 24.24 -22.92
N LYS A 184 7.28 25.03 -23.30
CA LYS A 184 5.89 24.55 -23.42
C LYS A 184 5.67 23.50 -24.52
N ARG A 185 6.54 23.44 -25.54
CA ARG A 185 6.49 22.36 -26.54
C ARG A 185 6.93 21.04 -25.92
N LEU A 186 8.06 21.06 -25.20
CA LEU A 186 8.59 19.89 -24.51
C LEU A 186 7.62 19.41 -23.41
N LEU A 187 7.02 20.33 -22.66
CA LEU A 187 5.99 20.01 -21.68
C LEU A 187 4.76 19.34 -22.32
N ALA A 188 4.26 19.87 -23.44
CA ALA A 188 3.12 19.28 -24.15
C ALA A 188 3.46 17.88 -24.71
N GLU A 189 4.71 17.63 -25.09
CA GLU A 189 5.15 16.29 -25.48
C GLU A 189 5.22 15.33 -24.30
N TYR A 190 5.77 15.79 -23.17
CA TYR A 190 5.80 15.03 -21.93
C TYR A 190 4.38 14.64 -21.47
N GLN A 191 3.44 15.61 -21.49
CA GLN A 191 2.04 15.41 -21.11
C GLN A 191 1.28 14.44 -22.03
N ARG A 192 1.71 14.27 -23.28
CA ARG A 192 1.16 13.24 -24.18
C ARG A 192 1.59 11.82 -23.79
N ARG A 193 2.71 11.66 -23.07
CA ARG A 193 3.25 10.37 -22.62
C ARG A 193 2.75 9.99 -21.24
N THR A 194 2.59 10.97 -20.35
CA THR A 194 2.11 10.74 -18.98
C THR A 194 1.37 11.96 -18.44
N HIS A 195 0.32 11.71 -17.67
CA HIS A 195 -0.42 12.74 -16.95
C HIS A 195 0.22 13.07 -15.58
N ARG A 196 1.30 12.39 -15.19
CA ARG A 196 1.96 12.51 -13.88
C ARG A 196 3.47 12.50 -14.02
N TRP A 197 4.14 13.37 -13.27
CA TRP A 197 5.59 13.33 -13.11
C TRP A 197 5.93 12.64 -11.80
N VAL A 198 6.02 11.32 -11.90
CA VAL A 198 6.46 10.45 -10.82
C VAL A 198 7.98 10.30 -10.90
N PHE A 199 8.67 10.39 -9.78
CA PHE A 199 10.12 10.22 -9.67
C PHE A 199 10.49 9.50 -8.36
N ASN A 200 11.68 8.90 -8.28
CA ASN A 200 12.19 8.35 -7.03
C ASN A 200 12.98 9.43 -6.27
N SER A 201 12.65 9.73 -5.01
CA SER A 201 13.42 10.61 -4.14
C SER A 201 14.83 10.06 -3.95
N GLY A 202 15.84 10.89 -4.19
CA GLY A 202 17.24 10.55 -4.05
C GLY A 202 17.79 10.74 -2.65
N GLY A 203 17.00 11.31 -1.73
CA GLY A 203 17.32 11.42 -0.31
C GLY A 203 17.66 10.06 0.31
N PRO A 204 16.68 9.15 0.50
CA PRO A 204 16.96 7.79 0.95
C PRO A 204 17.71 6.96 -0.11
N GLY A 205 17.80 7.49 -1.33
CA GLY A 205 18.47 6.88 -2.45
C GLY A 205 17.58 6.00 -3.32
N TYR A 206 18.17 5.52 -4.41
CA TYR A 206 17.55 4.56 -5.33
C TYR A 206 18.58 3.65 -5.99
N ALA A 207 18.16 2.42 -6.26
CA ALA A 207 18.92 1.42 -7.00
C ALA A 207 18.66 1.53 -8.50
N MET A 208 19.70 1.40 -9.32
CA MET A 208 19.64 1.39 -10.78
C MET A 208 20.43 0.19 -11.31
N ASN A 209 19.89 -0.51 -12.31
CA ASN A 209 20.66 -1.53 -13.03
C ASN A 209 21.54 -0.90 -14.13
N LYS A 210 22.42 -1.72 -14.71
CA LYS A 210 23.31 -1.30 -15.82
C LYS A 210 22.54 -0.68 -16.98
N LEU A 211 21.42 -1.28 -17.38
CA LEU A 211 20.62 -0.82 -18.52
C LEU A 211 20.03 0.57 -18.28
N TYR A 212 19.63 0.88 -17.05
CA TYR A 212 19.14 2.20 -16.68
C TYR A 212 20.25 3.25 -16.78
N ILE A 213 21.44 3.00 -16.20
CA ILE A 213 22.56 3.95 -16.30
C ILE A 213 22.99 4.14 -17.75
N GLN A 214 23.10 3.06 -18.52
CA GLN A 214 23.43 3.11 -19.93
C GLN A 214 22.48 4.04 -20.67
N LYS A 215 21.17 3.83 -20.50
CA LYS A 215 20.14 4.61 -21.18
C LYS A 215 20.22 6.09 -20.82
N VAL A 216 20.38 6.41 -19.53
CA VAL A 216 20.51 7.80 -19.08
C VAL A 216 21.74 8.45 -19.71
N VAL A 217 22.92 7.81 -19.64
CA VAL A 217 24.19 8.34 -20.16
C VAL A 217 24.14 8.57 -21.67
N GLU A 218 23.59 7.61 -22.42
CA GLU A 218 23.40 7.73 -23.87
C GLU A 218 22.50 8.92 -24.24
N SER A 219 21.47 9.20 -23.42
CA SER A 219 20.46 10.22 -23.71
C SER A 219 20.75 11.62 -23.17
N MET A 220 21.81 11.82 -22.37
CA MET A 220 22.06 13.10 -21.67
C MET A 220 22.19 14.34 -22.58
N HIS A 221 22.52 14.13 -23.85
CA HIS A 221 22.69 15.19 -24.85
C HIS A 221 21.37 15.60 -25.53
N GLU A 222 20.30 14.82 -25.35
CA GLU A 222 19.00 15.09 -25.95
C GLU A 222 18.27 16.25 -25.22
N GLU A 223 17.44 17.00 -25.94
CA GLU A 223 16.58 18.06 -25.36
C GLU A 223 15.57 17.48 -24.34
N THR A 224 15.13 16.24 -24.59
CA THR A 224 14.25 15.42 -23.74
C THR A 224 14.86 15.10 -22.37
N CYS A 225 16.18 15.21 -22.22
CA CYS A 225 16.90 15.01 -20.97
C CYS A 225 17.36 16.32 -20.31
N LEU A 226 16.63 17.40 -20.59
CA LEU A 226 16.75 18.69 -19.91
C LEU A 226 18.19 19.24 -20.03
N SER A 227 18.73 19.19 -21.25
CA SER A 227 20.08 19.63 -21.58
C SER A 227 20.21 21.14 -21.79
N ASP A 228 19.10 21.89 -21.73
CA ASP A 228 19.10 23.35 -21.87
C ASP A 228 19.54 24.08 -20.58
N ARG A 229 19.96 25.34 -20.74
CA ARG A 229 20.43 26.20 -19.64
C ARG A 229 19.33 26.60 -18.65
N TYR A 230 18.06 26.57 -19.07
CA TYR A 230 16.93 26.98 -18.23
C TYR A 230 16.51 25.87 -17.25
N CYS A 231 16.88 24.62 -17.55
CA CYS A 231 16.61 23.45 -16.73
C CYS A 231 17.76 23.09 -15.77
N GLU A 232 18.77 23.96 -15.62
CA GLU A 232 19.91 23.73 -14.71
C GLU A 232 19.51 23.61 -13.24
N MET A 233 18.44 24.31 -12.82
CA MET A 233 17.98 24.42 -11.43
C MET A 233 16.92 23.39 -11.01
N LEU A 234 16.81 22.28 -11.74
CA LEU A 234 15.91 21.19 -11.39
C LEU A 234 16.54 20.24 -10.35
N PRO A 235 15.75 19.70 -9.41
CA PRO A 235 16.17 18.57 -8.60
C PRO A 235 16.60 17.40 -9.51
N ASP A 236 17.77 16.83 -9.24
CA ASP A 236 18.37 15.76 -10.07
C ASP A 236 17.44 14.55 -10.22
N ASP A 237 16.77 14.20 -9.14
CA ASP A 237 15.87 13.05 -9.05
C ASP A 237 14.60 13.20 -9.91
N ALA A 238 14.05 14.42 -9.98
CA ALA A 238 12.94 14.71 -10.86
C ALA A 238 13.41 14.74 -12.32
N ALA A 239 14.58 15.34 -12.58
CA ALA A 239 15.15 15.51 -13.92
C ALA A 239 15.50 14.17 -14.58
N ILE A 240 16.14 13.25 -13.85
CA ILE A 240 16.46 11.91 -14.38
C ILE A 240 15.19 11.15 -14.75
N SER A 241 14.13 11.25 -13.93
CA SER A 241 12.86 10.59 -14.24
C SER A 241 12.15 11.23 -15.44
N PHE A 242 12.25 12.55 -15.61
CA PHE A 242 11.71 13.23 -16.79
C PHE A 242 12.36 12.74 -18.08
N CYS A 243 13.70 12.69 -18.09
CA CYS A 243 14.49 12.14 -19.19
C CYS A 243 14.03 10.71 -19.55
N MET A 244 13.84 9.87 -18.54
CA MET A 244 13.53 8.46 -18.75
C MET A 244 12.09 8.17 -19.22
N VAL A 245 11.15 9.09 -19.04
CA VAL A 245 9.79 8.98 -19.63
C VAL A 245 9.85 8.98 -21.16
N PHE A 246 10.80 9.70 -21.77
CA PHE A 246 10.98 9.68 -23.23
C PHE A 246 11.54 8.37 -23.74
N HIS A 247 12.12 7.56 -22.85
CA HIS A 247 12.60 6.20 -23.11
C HIS A 247 11.68 5.13 -22.50
N GLU A 248 10.39 5.47 -22.30
CA GLU A 248 9.34 4.54 -21.84
C GLU A 248 9.67 3.84 -20.51
N THR A 249 10.51 4.48 -19.69
CA THR A 249 10.96 3.95 -18.42
C THR A 249 10.38 4.78 -17.29
N TYR A 250 9.66 4.12 -16.36
CA TYR A 250 8.91 4.78 -15.30
C TYR A 250 9.27 4.18 -13.93
N PRO A 251 9.30 4.98 -12.84
CA PRO A 251 9.48 4.46 -11.49
C PRO A 251 8.39 3.45 -11.08
N PRO A 252 8.74 2.16 -10.87
CA PRO A 252 7.80 1.16 -10.40
C PRO A 252 7.42 1.39 -8.93
N ASN A 253 6.29 0.83 -8.49
CA ASN A 253 5.93 0.89 -7.08
C ASN A 253 6.76 -0.12 -6.26
N THR A 254 7.54 0.38 -5.31
CA THR A 254 8.42 -0.41 -4.43
C THR A 254 7.81 -0.73 -3.06
N ARG A 255 6.54 -0.39 -2.84
CA ARG A 255 5.82 -0.68 -1.58
C ARG A 255 5.51 -2.16 -1.40
N ASP A 256 5.37 -2.57 -0.14
CA ASP A 256 5.04 -3.94 0.22
C ASP A 256 3.55 -4.28 -0.02
N LEU A 257 3.14 -5.51 0.30
CA LEU A 257 1.77 -6.01 0.05
C LEU A 257 0.67 -5.21 0.77
N TYR A 258 1.03 -4.48 1.81
CA TYR A 258 0.13 -3.65 2.61
C TYR A 258 0.21 -2.18 2.21
N GLY A 259 1.01 -1.84 1.18
CA GLY A 259 1.24 -0.48 0.71
C GLY A 259 2.17 0.33 1.60
N ARG A 260 2.98 -0.35 2.42
CA ARG A 260 3.97 0.29 3.31
C ARG A 260 5.28 0.48 2.56
N GLU A 261 5.99 1.52 2.92
CA GLU A 261 7.20 1.92 2.19
C GLU A 261 8.41 1.06 2.54
N ARG A 262 9.28 0.84 1.57
CA ARG A 262 10.60 0.24 1.79
C ARG A 262 11.69 1.32 1.79
N TRP A 263 11.61 2.28 0.89
CA TRP A 263 12.43 3.50 0.94
C TRP A 263 11.63 4.62 1.58
N HIS A 264 12.23 5.32 2.54
CA HIS A 264 11.57 6.31 3.38
C HIS A 264 12.23 7.66 3.19
N ALA A 265 11.53 8.62 2.60
CA ALA A 265 12.04 9.98 2.42
C ALA A 265 11.93 10.86 3.68
N ASP A 266 11.88 10.22 4.84
CA ASP A 266 11.97 10.87 6.14
C ASP A 266 12.61 9.91 7.15
N LYS A 267 13.01 10.45 8.30
CA LYS A 267 13.57 9.69 9.42
C LYS A 267 12.49 8.84 10.10
N PRO A 268 12.87 7.80 10.86
CA PRO A 268 11.93 6.91 11.56
C PRO A 268 10.78 7.62 12.30
N ARG A 269 11.07 8.72 13.00
CA ARG A 269 10.03 9.51 13.66
C ARG A 269 9.02 10.09 12.66
N GLY A 270 9.53 10.75 11.63
CA GLY A 270 8.72 11.43 10.63
C GLY A 270 7.75 10.47 9.97
N ILE A 271 8.23 9.32 9.52
CA ILE A 271 7.36 8.31 8.89
C ILE A 271 6.31 7.73 9.84
N TYR A 272 6.63 7.53 11.12
CA TYR A 272 5.68 6.93 12.06
C TYR A 272 4.60 7.92 12.51
N PHE A 273 4.96 9.20 12.67
CA PHE A 273 4.10 10.22 13.24
C PHE A 273 3.41 11.13 12.23
N THR A 274 3.84 11.14 10.96
CA THR A 274 3.21 11.94 9.91
C THR A 274 1.77 11.48 9.68
N ASN A 275 0.83 12.40 9.83
CA ASN A 275 -0.58 12.11 9.63
C ASN A 275 -0.95 12.32 8.14
N PRO A 276 -1.40 11.27 7.43
CA PRO A 276 -1.77 11.37 6.01
C PRO A 276 -2.97 12.29 5.75
N ASP A 277 -3.73 12.65 6.76
CA ASP A 277 -4.92 13.50 6.63
C ASP A 277 -4.64 15.00 6.72
N GLN A 278 -3.38 15.40 6.65
CA GLN A 278 -2.98 16.80 6.50
C GLN A 278 -2.73 17.09 5.02
N PRO A 279 -3.76 17.40 4.21
CA PRO A 279 -3.63 17.51 2.75
C PRO A 279 -2.71 18.63 2.30
N ASP A 280 -2.46 19.61 3.18
CA ASP A 280 -1.56 20.75 2.94
C ASP A 280 -0.10 20.44 3.31
N TYR A 281 0.16 19.31 3.99
CA TYR A 281 1.51 18.92 4.33
C TYR A 281 2.22 18.39 3.08
N TRP A 282 3.42 18.91 2.81
CA TRP A 282 4.14 18.69 1.55
C TRP A 282 4.30 17.19 1.24
N VAL A 283 4.68 16.37 2.23
CA VAL A 283 4.89 14.94 2.01
C VAL A 283 3.59 14.23 1.66
N VAL A 284 2.44 14.67 2.19
CA VAL A 284 1.11 14.15 1.81
C VAL A 284 0.77 14.54 0.38
N GLN A 285 1.06 15.79 -0.02
CA GLN A 285 0.83 16.27 -1.39
C GLN A 285 1.59 15.44 -2.43
N TYR A 286 2.86 15.14 -2.15
CA TYR A 286 3.73 14.38 -3.06
C TYR A 286 3.33 12.90 -3.16
N HIS A 287 2.45 12.43 -2.26
CA HIS A 287 1.93 11.05 -2.22
C HIS A 287 0.48 10.86 -2.66
N ARG A 288 -0.28 11.97 -2.80
CA ARG A 288 -1.74 11.97 -3.02
C ARG A 288 -2.17 11.08 -4.18
N ASP A 289 -1.40 11.11 -5.26
CA ASP A 289 -1.71 10.44 -6.53
C ASP A 289 -0.97 9.12 -6.76
N ILE A 290 -0.15 8.69 -5.80
CA ILE A 290 0.73 7.52 -5.93
C ILE A 290 0.54 6.49 -4.80
N GLY A 291 -0.64 6.50 -4.19
CA GLY A 291 -1.08 5.51 -3.21
C GLY A 291 -1.08 5.99 -1.76
N GLY A 292 -0.91 7.30 -1.52
CA GLY A 292 -0.99 7.92 -0.19
C GLY A 292 0.19 7.57 0.72
N LEU A 293 0.16 8.05 1.96
CA LEU A 293 1.12 7.70 3.00
C LEU A 293 0.47 6.74 3.99
N GLN A 294 1.23 5.78 4.49
CA GLN A 294 0.87 5.04 5.69
C GLN A 294 1.52 5.70 6.91
N TRP A 295 1.03 5.39 8.10
CA TRP A 295 1.55 5.95 9.35
C TRP A 295 1.39 4.95 10.49
N LYS A 296 2.00 5.25 11.65
CA LYS A 296 1.99 4.38 12.84
C LYS A 296 2.50 2.97 12.51
N ASP A 297 1.84 1.94 13.00
CA ASP A 297 2.27 0.55 12.83
C ASP A 297 2.18 0.07 11.37
N ASP A 298 1.51 0.83 10.50
CA ASP A 298 1.48 0.59 9.06
C ASP A 298 2.49 1.48 8.29
N CYS A 299 3.26 2.37 8.94
CA CYS A 299 4.10 3.36 8.25
C CYS A 299 5.14 2.74 7.31
N CYS A 300 5.71 1.60 7.69
CA CYS A 300 6.88 1.04 7.02
C CYS A 300 6.78 -0.46 6.87
N SER A 301 7.37 -0.96 5.79
CA SER A 301 7.53 -2.40 5.57
C SER A 301 8.48 -2.98 6.60
N SER A 302 8.24 -4.23 7.01
CA SER A 302 9.25 -4.99 7.75
C SER A 302 10.54 -5.16 6.94
N GLU A 303 10.44 -5.14 5.61
CA GLU A 303 11.55 -5.16 4.65
C GLU A 303 12.04 -3.73 4.30
N SER A 304 12.05 -2.81 5.26
CA SER A 304 12.52 -1.43 5.03
C SER A 304 13.99 -1.42 4.57
N ILE A 305 14.31 -0.57 3.61
CA ILE A 305 15.60 -0.52 2.91
C ILE A 305 16.38 0.74 3.26
N ALA A 306 15.76 1.92 3.30
CA ALA A 306 16.51 3.15 3.56
C ALA A 306 15.66 4.23 4.22
N PHE A 307 16.31 5.08 5.02
CA PHE A 307 15.73 6.27 5.65
C PHE A 307 16.52 7.52 5.28
N HIS A 308 15.85 8.67 5.25
CA HIS A 308 16.44 9.97 4.94
C HIS A 308 16.39 10.93 6.14
N TYR A 309 17.06 12.08 6.04
CA TYR A 309 17.26 13.03 7.14
C TYR A 309 17.87 12.42 8.41
N ILE A 310 18.81 11.49 8.21
CA ILE A 310 19.54 10.80 9.27
C ILE A 310 20.84 11.54 9.54
N LEU A 311 20.85 12.34 10.61
CA LEU A 311 22.07 12.96 11.11
C LEU A 311 23.10 11.91 11.58
N PRO A 312 24.40 12.25 11.63
CA PRO A 312 25.47 11.34 12.08
C PRO A 312 25.15 10.59 13.37
N GLU A 313 24.67 11.28 14.41
CA GLU A 313 24.33 10.68 15.70
C GLU A 313 23.19 9.67 15.57
N LEU A 314 22.22 9.96 14.70
CA LEU A 314 21.13 9.03 14.38
C LEU A 314 21.62 7.85 13.54
N MET A 315 22.60 8.01 12.65
CA MET A 315 23.19 6.88 11.90
C MET A 315 23.82 5.87 12.86
N TYR A 316 24.64 6.34 13.80
CA TYR A 316 25.24 5.48 14.83
C TYR A 316 24.18 4.82 15.72
N HIS A 317 23.11 5.54 16.05
CA HIS A 317 21.98 4.99 16.78
C HIS A 317 21.24 3.88 16.02
N LEU A 318 20.98 4.08 14.73
CA LEU A 318 20.34 3.09 13.87
C LEU A 318 21.20 1.83 13.71
N GLU A 319 22.51 1.99 13.50
CA GLU A 319 23.46 0.88 13.44
C GLU A 319 23.47 0.10 14.76
N ARG A 320 23.48 0.80 15.90
CA ARG A 320 23.35 0.17 17.21
C ARG A 320 22.07 -0.64 17.32
N GLN A 321 20.91 -0.03 17.07
CA GLN A 321 19.60 -0.60 17.35
C GLN A 321 19.20 -1.73 16.38
N LEU A 322 19.56 -1.61 15.11
CA LEU A 322 19.25 -2.61 14.10
C LEU A 322 20.21 -3.81 14.18
N TYR A 323 21.50 -3.58 14.45
CA TYR A 323 22.49 -4.64 14.37
C TYR A 323 23.09 -5.01 15.73
N TYR A 324 23.84 -4.10 16.38
CA TYR A 324 24.59 -4.42 17.59
C TYR A 324 23.69 -4.96 18.71
N CYS A 325 22.55 -4.30 18.96
CA CYS A 325 21.59 -4.68 19.98
C CYS A 325 20.85 -5.99 19.70
N ARG A 326 20.74 -6.39 18.43
CA ARG A 326 20.09 -7.65 18.03
C ARG A 326 21.08 -8.80 17.90
N SER A 327 22.38 -8.51 17.93
CA SER A 327 23.44 -9.53 17.89
C SER A 327 23.60 -10.24 19.23
N SER A 328 24.06 -11.48 19.20
CA SER A 328 24.47 -12.24 20.38
C SER A 328 25.89 -11.87 20.86
N SER A 329 26.63 -11.04 20.11
CA SER A 329 28.02 -10.69 20.41
C SER A 329 28.10 -9.89 21.73
N PRO A 330 29.01 -10.23 22.66
CA PRO A 330 29.06 -9.64 24.00
C PRO A 330 29.55 -8.18 24.01
N ASP A 331 30.39 -7.80 23.04
CA ASP A 331 30.96 -6.47 22.89
C ASP A 331 31.13 -6.11 21.41
N LEU A 332 31.46 -4.84 21.13
CA LEU A 332 31.63 -4.33 19.76
C LEU A 332 32.82 -5.00 19.04
N ALA A 333 33.88 -5.37 19.76
CA ALA A 333 35.03 -6.01 19.15
C ALA A 333 34.68 -7.42 18.66
N ALA A 334 33.87 -8.17 19.42
CA ALA A 334 33.30 -9.44 19.01
C ALA A 334 32.37 -9.27 17.82
N TYR A 335 31.45 -8.31 17.87
CA TYR A 335 30.56 -8.01 16.74
C TYR A 335 31.35 -7.73 15.44
N ASN A 336 32.35 -6.85 15.50
CA ASN A 336 33.19 -6.51 14.35
C ASN A 336 33.96 -7.72 13.80
N ARG A 337 34.48 -8.60 14.67
CA ARG A 337 35.13 -9.85 14.23
C ARG A 337 34.15 -10.81 13.57
N ASP A 338 32.99 -11.03 14.20
CA ASP A 338 31.98 -12.00 13.75
C ASP A 338 31.41 -11.61 12.39
N HIS A 339 31.19 -10.30 12.17
CA HIS A 339 30.60 -9.76 10.95
C HIS A 339 31.61 -9.32 9.89
N LYS A 340 32.92 -9.32 10.23
CA LYS A 340 34.02 -8.81 9.41
C LYS A 340 33.81 -7.34 9.01
N LEU A 341 33.44 -6.52 9.98
CA LEU A 341 33.21 -5.09 9.85
C LEU A 341 34.16 -4.33 10.78
N GLN A 342 34.24 -3.02 10.58
CA GLN A 342 34.95 -2.08 11.44
C GLN A 342 33.98 -0.98 11.87
N ILE A 343 32.83 -1.35 12.45
CA ILE A 343 31.86 -0.38 12.95
C ILE A 343 32.50 0.43 14.07
N ALA A 344 32.34 1.76 14.00
CA ALA A 344 33.02 2.67 14.91
C ALA A 344 32.51 2.56 16.36
N PRO A 345 33.38 2.80 17.37
CA PRO A 345 33.00 2.87 18.78
C PRO A 345 31.92 3.92 19.08
N ASP A 346 31.71 4.91 18.20
CA ASP A 346 30.67 5.93 18.31
C ASP A 346 29.26 5.33 18.50
N ILE A 347 28.98 4.11 18.03
CA ILE A 347 27.68 3.44 18.30
C ILE A 347 27.43 3.23 19.80
N LEU A 348 28.49 3.12 20.61
CA LEU A 348 28.45 2.92 22.06
C LEU A 348 28.29 4.24 22.83
N ILE A 349 28.37 5.38 22.14
CA ILE A 349 28.29 6.72 22.75
C ILE A 349 26.95 7.33 22.32
N PRO A 350 25.86 7.13 23.07
CA PRO A 350 24.57 7.74 22.74
C PRO A 350 24.69 9.27 22.83
N LYS A 351 24.55 9.94 21.69
CA LYS A 351 24.51 11.41 21.60
C LYS A 351 23.08 11.84 21.27
N GLU A 352 22.55 12.80 22.03
CA GLU A 352 21.30 13.46 21.64
C GLU A 352 21.50 14.25 20.35
N LEU A 353 20.43 14.40 19.56
CA LEU A 353 20.50 15.22 18.36
C LEU A 353 20.57 16.70 18.76
N GLU A 354 21.59 17.40 18.28
CA GLU A 354 21.76 18.85 18.53
C GLU A 354 20.61 19.70 17.94
N VAL A 355 19.85 19.14 16.99
CA VAL A 355 18.73 19.79 16.31
C VAL A 355 17.46 18.93 16.45
N ASP A 356 16.46 19.44 17.19
CA ASP A 356 15.09 18.92 17.15
C ASP A 356 14.42 19.42 15.87
N PHE A 357 14.23 18.54 14.87
CA PHE A 357 13.58 18.90 13.60
C PHE A 357 12.04 19.05 13.71
N GLY A 358 11.56 19.65 14.80
CA GLY A 358 10.15 20.00 14.99
C GLY A 358 9.37 19.08 15.93
N PRO A 359 8.28 19.60 16.54
CA PRO A 359 7.70 19.02 17.74
C PRO A 359 6.95 17.72 17.48
N LEU A 360 6.81 16.90 18.53
CA LEU A 360 5.73 15.91 18.61
C LEU A 360 4.38 16.67 18.47
N PRO A 361 3.31 16.07 17.94
CA PRO A 361 1.97 16.51 18.32
C PRO A 361 1.78 16.16 19.80
N VAL A 362 2.28 17.00 20.71
CA VAL A 362 1.97 16.91 22.14
C VAL A 362 0.53 17.44 22.30
N PRO A 363 -0.36 16.76 23.05
CA PRO A 363 -1.67 17.32 23.34
C PRO A 363 -1.46 18.62 24.12
N TYR A 364 -2.08 19.70 23.67
CA TYR A 364 -2.16 21.02 24.31
C TYR A 364 -1.81 21.02 25.81
N LYS A 365 -0.57 21.40 26.13
CA LYS A 365 -0.24 22.04 27.41
C LYS A 365 0.44 23.35 27.10
N LEU A 366 -0.31 24.43 27.33
CA LEU A 366 0.18 25.80 27.36
C LEU A 366 1.31 25.91 28.42
N PRO A 367 2.39 26.65 28.14
CA PRO A 367 3.02 27.41 29.20
C PRO A 367 3.10 28.90 28.85
N PHE A 368 2.90 29.67 29.91
CA PHE A 368 3.11 31.10 30.04
C PHE A 368 4.47 31.56 29.51
N ALA A 369 4.48 32.80 28.99
CA ALA A 369 5.63 33.65 28.67
C ALA A 369 6.38 33.34 27.36
N ILE A 370 6.20 34.20 26.36
CA ILE A 370 7.16 35.27 26.03
C ILE A 370 6.47 36.24 25.06
N ILE A 371 6.24 37.44 25.59
CA ILE A 371 6.00 38.67 24.85
C ILE A 371 7.32 39.03 24.13
N VAL A 372 7.19 39.79 23.03
CA VAL A 372 8.23 40.61 22.36
C VAL A 372 8.66 40.07 21.00
N SER A 373 7.96 40.50 19.94
CA SER A 373 8.50 41.39 18.89
C SER A 373 7.76 41.21 17.55
N ALA A 374 7.42 42.35 16.94
CA ALA A 374 6.79 42.55 15.63
C ALA A 374 5.34 42.01 15.52
N PHE A 375 4.30 42.84 15.48
CA PHE A 375 4.10 43.85 14.44
C PHE A 375 3.42 45.13 14.98
N LYS A 376 3.90 46.26 14.49
CA LYS A 376 3.36 47.61 14.68
C LYS A 376 1.98 47.75 14.02
N GLN A 377 0.97 48.01 14.84
CA GLN A 377 0.17 49.23 14.86
C GLN A 377 0.05 50.06 13.56
N ALA A 378 -1.04 49.83 12.81
CA ALA A 378 -1.89 50.84 12.20
C ALA A 378 -3.22 50.18 11.77
N GLU A 379 -4.32 50.94 11.84
CA GLU A 379 -5.64 50.62 11.25
C GLU A 379 -6.57 49.63 11.97
N MET A 380 -6.80 49.82 13.27
CA MET A 380 -7.96 49.20 13.92
C MET A 380 -8.66 50.13 14.93
N ASN A 381 -8.80 51.42 14.58
CA ASN A 381 -9.47 52.42 15.42
C ASN A 381 -10.67 53.12 14.76
N GLU A 382 -11.16 52.65 13.61
CA GLU A 382 -12.26 53.30 12.88
C GLU A 382 -13.57 52.49 12.76
N ILE A 383 -13.61 51.23 13.19
CA ILE A 383 -14.82 50.40 13.08
C ILE A 383 -15.57 50.23 14.41
N ILE A 384 -14.94 50.54 15.55
CA ILE A 384 -15.55 50.34 16.90
C ILE A 384 -16.39 51.57 17.36
N ARG A 385 -16.63 52.57 16.48
CA ARG A 385 -17.32 53.81 16.88
C ARG A 385 -18.77 53.97 16.40
N ASN A 386 -19.31 53.08 15.58
CA ASN A 386 -20.71 53.15 15.13
C ASN A 386 -21.42 51.84 15.43
N PHE A 387 -22.14 51.78 16.55
CA PHE A 387 -23.39 51.03 16.81
C PHE A 387 -23.49 50.67 18.30
N ALA A 388 -23.89 51.65 19.10
CA ALA A 388 -24.48 51.43 20.42
C ALA A 388 -25.78 52.24 20.49
N TYR A 389 -26.93 51.55 20.52
CA TYR A 389 -28.16 52.05 21.15
C TYR A 389 -28.79 50.92 21.98
N PRO A 390 -29.46 51.24 23.10
CA PRO A 390 -29.65 50.32 24.22
C PRO A 390 -31.02 49.64 24.19
N GLY A 391 -31.08 48.37 24.61
CA GLY A 391 -32.33 47.77 25.08
C GLY A 391 -32.89 46.57 24.30
N VAL A 392 -32.07 45.65 23.80
CA VAL A 392 -32.51 44.26 23.50
C VAL A 392 -31.36 43.29 23.80
N ARG A 393 -31.59 42.31 24.68
CA ARG A 393 -30.70 41.15 24.85
C ARG A 393 -31.04 40.13 23.76
N ILE A 394 -30.10 39.86 22.84
CA ILE A 394 -30.18 38.71 21.93
C ILE A 394 -28.88 37.92 22.03
N THR A 395 -29.00 36.64 22.33
CA THR A 395 -27.92 35.65 22.34
C THR A 395 -27.81 35.06 20.94
N PHE A 396 -26.67 35.25 20.26
CA PHE A 396 -26.31 34.47 19.07
C PHE A 396 -24.88 33.95 19.20
N ALA A 397 -24.78 32.61 19.23
CA ALA A 397 -23.56 31.87 19.03
C ALA A 397 -23.21 31.85 17.53
N LEU A 398 -21.94 32.04 17.19
CA LEU A 398 -21.44 31.96 15.81
C LEU A 398 -20.49 30.77 15.65
N PHE A 399 -20.89 29.86 14.78
CA PHE A 399 -20.06 28.89 14.04
C PHE A 399 -19.31 29.60 12.89
N PRO A 400 -18.19 29.07 12.38
CA PRO A 400 -17.65 29.44 11.06
C PRO A 400 -18.29 28.60 9.92
N PRO A 401 -18.26 29.09 8.67
CA PRO A 401 -19.23 28.75 7.63
C PRO A 401 -18.59 28.03 6.44
N TYR A 402 -18.87 26.73 6.24
CA TYR A 402 -18.74 26.07 4.91
C TYR A 402 -19.61 24.81 4.87
N CYS A 403 -20.92 24.98 4.71
CA CYS A 403 -21.82 23.92 4.25
C CYS A 403 -23.20 24.53 3.93
N MET A 404 -23.30 25.30 2.83
CA MET A 404 -24.60 25.68 2.31
C MET A 404 -24.56 25.89 0.80
N GLN A 405 -24.29 24.82 0.04
CA GLN A 405 -24.52 24.88 -1.41
C GLN A 405 -24.87 23.55 -2.10
N TYR A 406 -25.40 22.56 -1.37
CA TYR A 406 -25.83 21.30 -2.02
C TYR A 406 -27.21 20.75 -1.59
N CYS A 407 -28.00 21.51 -0.81
CA CYS A 407 -29.36 21.10 -0.42
C CYS A 407 -30.50 21.93 -1.05
N ILE A 408 -30.20 22.82 -2.00
CA ILE A 408 -31.23 23.51 -2.80
C ILE A 408 -31.18 22.98 -4.22
N MET A 409 -31.48 21.70 -4.45
CA MET A 409 -31.76 21.19 -5.81
C MET A 409 -32.70 19.99 -5.90
N THR A 410 -33.23 19.43 -4.81
CA THR A 410 -34.28 18.42 -4.90
C THR A 410 -35.38 18.70 -3.90
N GLY A 411 -36.36 19.51 -4.31
CA GLY A 411 -37.53 19.83 -3.52
C GLY A 411 -38.40 18.62 -3.27
N MET A 412 -38.63 18.31 -1.99
CA MET A 412 -39.85 17.68 -1.49
C MET A 412 -40.03 18.12 -0.03
N GLN A 413 -40.81 19.17 0.18
CA GLN A 413 -41.48 19.42 1.46
C GLN A 413 -42.68 18.48 1.55
N GLY A 414 -42.87 17.81 2.69
CA GLY A 414 -44.18 17.29 3.04
C GLY A 414 -44.17 16.04 3.91
N THR A 415 -44.52 16.24 5.17
CA THR A 415 -45.25 15.29 6.03
C THR A 415 -44.45 14.11 6.62
N ILE A 416 -44.15 14.20 7.91
CA ILE A 416 -44.67 13.32 8.99
C ILE A 416 -43.93 13.73 10.27
N VAL A 417 -44.56 14.62 11.05
CA VAL A 417 -44.40 14.64 12.50
C VAL A 417 -45.76 14.22 13.02
N ASN A 418 -45.81 13.06 13.68
CA ASN A 418 -46.64 12.75 14.84
C ASN A 418 -46.67 11.24 15.03
N LEU A 419 -45.95 10.76 16.05
CA LEU A 419 -46.28 9.61 16.92
C LEU A 419 -45.03 9.26 17.73
N VAL A 420 -44.91 9.81 18.96
CA VAL A 420 -44.49 9.14 20.21
C VAL A 420 -44.63 10.16 21.37
N PRO A 421 -45.31 9.84 22.49
CA PRO A 421 -45.41 10.71 23.65
C PRO A 421 -44.15 10.73 24.50
N SER A 422 -43.93 11.89 25.10
CA SER A 422 -42.98 12.28 26.14
C SER A 422 -42.71 11.25 27.24
N SER A 423 -41.47 10.79 27.36
CA SER A 423 -40.73 10.62 28.64
C SER A 423 -39.36 9.96 28.43
N ILE A 424 -38.35 10.77 28.14
CA ILE A 424 -36.90 10.61 28.47
C ILE A 424 -36.27 11.99 28.16
N PRO A 425 -35.36 12.56 28.96
CA PRO A 425 -34.84 13.90 28.71
C PRO A 425 -33.98 13.90 27.44
N LEU A 426 -34.54 14.39 26.33
CA LEU A 426 -33.86 14.53 25.03
C LEU A 426 -32.57 15.36 25.11
N GLY A 427 -32.39 16.16 26.17
CA GLY A 427 -31.21 16.99 26.39
C GLY A 427 -29.92 16.19 26.67
N LEU A 428 -30.00 15.05 27.37
CA LEU A 428 -28.79 14.25 27.65
C LEU A 428 -28.40 13.40 26.45
N PHE A 429 -29.37 12.78 25.76
CA PHE A 429 -29.11 11.95 24.58
C PHE A 429 -28.59 12.79 23.40
N ALA A 430 -29.17 13.97 23.15
CA ALA A 430 -28.72 14.86 22.09
C ALA A 430 -27.34 15.46 22.38
N THR A 431 -26.99 15.76 23.63
CA THR A 431 -25.65 16.28 23.97
C THR A 431 -24.58 15.19 23.99
N THR A 432 -24.88 13.96 24.42
CA THR A 432 -23.97 12.83 24.25
C THR A 432 -23.82 12.42 22.80
N VAL A 433 -24.89 12.43 21.99
CA VAL A 433 -24.81 12.14 20.56
C VAL A 433 -24.07 13.26 19.83
N LEU A 434 -24.28 14.54 20.16
CA LEU A 434 -23.56 15.64 19.51
C LEU A 434 -22.09 15.71 19.95
N ALA A 435 -21.76 15.40 21.21
CA ALA A 435 -20.38 15.28 21.69
C ALA A 435 -19.69 14.05 21.10
N PHE A 436 -20.39 12.92 20.97
CA PHE A 436 -19.90 11.70 20.31
C PHE A 436 -19.74 11.93 18.81
N MET A 437 -20.64 12.67 18.15
CA MET A 437 -20.55 13.05 16.74
C MET A 437 -19.48 14.12 16.51
N THR A 438 -19.17 14.98 17.48
CA THR A 438 -18.07 15.96 17.40
C THR A 438 -16.71 15.29 17.69
N LEU A 439 -16.69 14.29 18.57
CA LEU A 439 -15.53 13.42 18.81
C LEU A 439 -15.27 12.52 17.60
N LEU A 440 -16.32 11.94 17.01
CA LEU A 440 -16.26 11.22 15.73
C LEU A 440 -15.85 12.17 14.61
N TYR A 441 -16.40 13.38 14.50
CA TYR A 441 -15.99 14.37 13.48
C TYR A 441 -14.52 14.81 13.63
N ARG A 442 -14.01 14.93 14.87
CA ARG A 442 -12.58 15.17 15.15
C ARG A 442 -11.69 13.95 14.89
N LEU A 443 -12.22 12.73 15.01
CA LEU A 443 -11.56 11.48 14.61
C LEU A 443 -11.67 11.21 13.09
N PHE A 444 -12.66 11.81 12.41
CA PHE A 444 -12.99 11.64 10.99
C PHE A 444 -12.29 12.63 10.07
N CYS A 445 -11.91 13.81 10.56
CA CYS A 445 -11.01 14.68 9.80
C CYS A 445 -9.58 14.12 9.74
N SER A 446 -9.31 12.99 10.40
CA SER A 446 -8.07 12.21 10.27
C SER A 446 -8.30 10.82 9.67
N SER A 447 -9.16 10.69 8.67
CA SER A 447 -9.23 9.45 7.90
C SER A 447 -9.96 9.62 6.57
N ARG A 448 -9.28 10.16 5.55
CA ARG A 448 -9.68 10.01 4.15
C ARG A 448 -8.68 9.13 3.39
N GLN A 449 -9.09 7.87 3.27
CA GLN A 449 -8.82 6.91 2.20
C GLN A 449 -7.36 6.79 1.73
N ILE A 450 -6.68 5.81 2.31
CA ILE A 450 -5.54 5.14 1.69
C ILE A 450 -6.07 3.95 0.89
N VAL A 451 -5.89 4.03 -0.41
CA VAL A 451 -6.05 2.94 -1.35
C VAL A 451 -4.66 2.61 -1.86
N CYS A 452 -4.14 1.44 -1.48
CA CYS A 452 -2.78 1.02 -1.77
C CYS A 452 -2.57 0.57 -3.22
N ASN A 453 -1.46 0.99 -3.83
CA ASN A 453 -0.95 0.57 -5.14
C ASN A 453 -0.36 -0.87 -5.16
N LYS A 454 -1.05 -1.85 -4.58
CA LYS A 454 -0.84 -3.30 -4.84
C LYS A 454 -1.87 -3.88 -5.81
N LEU A 455 -2.66 -2.99 -6.38
CA LEU A 455 -3.77 -3.31 -7.25
C LEU A 455 -3.35 -3.58 -8.71
N ALA A 456 -2.19 -3.11 -9.20
CA ALA A 456 -1.84 -3.28 -10.63
C ALA A 456 -1.75 -4.76 -11.08
N ASP A 457 -1.25 -5.65 -10.23
CA ASP A 457 -1.15 -7.11 -10.53
C ASP A 457 -2.40 -7.90 -10.13
N ARG A 458 -3.36 -7.24 -9.48
CA ARG A 458 -4.63 -7.83 -9.02
C ARG A 458 -5.84 -7.12 -9.62
N ILE A 459 -5.63 -6.22 -10.58
CA ILE A 459 -6.71 -5.63 -11.34
C ILE A 459 -6.46 -5.84 -12.83
N ALA A 460 -7.50 -6.24 -13.55
CA ALA A 460 -7.54 -6.16 -15.00
C ALA A 460 -8.34 -4.92 -15.44
N PRO A 461 -7.74 -4.00 -16.23
CA PRO A 461 -8.53 -3.08 -17.02
C PRO A 461 -9.28 -3.87 -18.09
N LEU A 462 -10.57 -3.57 -18.23
CA LEU A 462 -11.48 -4.20 -19.17
C LEU A 462 -11.73 -3.29 -20.37
N SER A 463 -12.23 -3.86 -21.47
CA SER A 463 -12.68 -3.10 -22.66
C SER A 463 -13.88 -2.21 -22.39
N THR A 464 -14.47 -2.30 -21.20
CA THR A 464 -15.67 -1.58 -20.76
C THR A 464 -15.35 -0.31 -19.97
N ASP A 465 -14.09 0.14 -20.00
CA ASP A 465 -13.51 1.22 -19.19
C ASP A 465 -13.61 1.00 -17.67
N ARG A 466 -13.94 -0.23 -17.26
CA ARG A 466 -13.99 -0.68 -15.87
C ARG A 466 -12.78 -1.52 -15.50
N VAL A 467 -12.61 -1.66 -14.19
CA VAL A 467 -11.38 -2.10 -13.55
C VAL A 467 -11.78 -3.22 -12.57
N LEU A 468 -11.37 -4.46 -12.88
CA LEU A 468 -11.84 -5.68 -12.21
C LEU A 468 -10.77 -6.26 -11.27
N HIS A 469 -11.05 -6.27 -9.97
CA HIS A 469 -10.20 -6.95 -8.99
C HIS A 469 -10.25 -8.48 -9.17
N TYR A 470 -9.09 -9.14 -9.11
CA TYR A 470 -8.96 -10.59 -9.12
C TYR A 470 -7.83 -11.06 -8.20
N ILE A 471 -7.91 -12.31 -7.75
CA ILE A 471 -6.79 -13.05 -7.14
C ILE A 471 -6.43 -14.19 -8.07
N THR A 472 -5.14 -14.38 -8.36
CA THR A 472 -4.65 -15.44 -9.23
C THR A 472 -3.60 -16.30 -8.51
N LEU A 473 -3.64 -17.61 -8.76
CA LEU A 473 -2.59 -18.57 -8.46
C LEU A 473 -2.02 -19.05 -9.81
N PRO A 474 -0.79 -18.64 -10.17
CA PRO A 474 -0.22 -19.00 -11.47
C PRO A 474 0.11 -20.49 -11.54
N SER A 475 0.09 -21.04 -12.75
CA SER A 475 0.62 -22.38 -13.03
C SER A 475 2.14 -22.39 -12.83
N ALA A 476 2.67 -23.41 -12.17
CA ALA A 476 4.11 -23.67 -12.08
C ALA A 476 4.69 -24.19 -13.42
N SER A 477 3.84 -24.76 -14.27
CA SER A 477 4.21 -25.21 -15.61
C SER A 477 3.91 -24.13 -16.64
N SER A 478 4.93 -23.73 -17.41
CA SER A 478 4.82 -22.79 -18.53
C SER A 478 4.09 -23.37 -19.75
N SER A 479 3.83 -24.68 -19.78
CA SER A 479 3.11 -25.35 -20.87
C SER A 479 1.63 -25.60 -20.58
N SER A 480 1.14 -25.22 -19.40
CA SER A 480 -0.26 -25.41 -19.05
C SER A 480 -1.14 -24.39 -19.76
N ASN A 481 -2.12 -24.87 -20.52
CA ASN A 481 -3.12 -24.05 -21.20
C ASN A 481 -4.48 -24.09 -20.47
N LEU A 482 -4.54 -24.58 -19.23
CA LEU A 482 -5.79 -24.69 -18.49
C LEU A 482 -5.96 -23.55 -17.47
N LEU A 483 -7.03 -22.78 -17.63
CA LEU A 483 -7.44 -21.74 -16.69
C LEU A 483 -8.73 -22.12 -15.97
N VAL A 484 -8.66 -22.20 -14.64
CA VAL A 484 -9.82 -22.36 -13.76
C VAL A 484 -10.28 -20.97 -13.31
N VAL A 485 -11.51 -20.61 -13.66
CA VAL A 485 -12.11 -19.31 -13.34
C VAL A 485 -13.18 -19.51 -12.28
N ILE A 486 -12.94 -19.00 -11.08
CA ILE A 486 -13.91 -18.98 -10.00
C ILE A 486 -14.68 -17.67 -10.02
N ILE A 487 -16.01 -17.79 -10.07
CA ILE A 487 -16.97 -16.69 -10.01
C ILE A 487 -17.68 -16.78 -8.65
N PRO A 488 -17.35 -15.87 -7.73
CA PRO A 488 -17.95 -15.79 -6.40
C PRO A 488 -19.47 -15.68 -6.40
N GLY A 489 -20.09 -16.03 -5.28
CA GLY A 489 -21.43 -15.63 -4.89
C GLY A 489 -21.50 -14.20 -4.32
N ASN A 490 -22.60 -13.86 -3.65
CA ASN A 490 -22.76 -12.58 -2.96
C ASN A 490 -22.44 -12.72 -1.46
N PRO A 491 -21.40 -12.07 -0.90
CA PRO A 491 -20.55 -11.03 -1.49
C PRO A 491 -19.47 -11.55 -2.44
N GLY A 492 -19.26 -10.81 -3.54
CA GLY A 492 -18.30 -11.16 -4.59
C GLY A 492 -16.85 -10.79 -4.32
N VAL A 493 -16.33 -11.09 -3.13
CA VAL A 493 -14.95 -10.78 -2.75
C VAL A 493 -14.06 -12.00 -2.99
N PRO A 494 -13.00 -11.90 -3.83
CA PRO A 494 -12.17 -13.06 -4.19
C PRO A 494 -11.50 -13.76 -3.01
N ALA A 495 -11.11 -13.00 -1.98
CA ALA A 495 -10.39 -13.53 -0.82
C ALA A 495 -11.18 -14.61 -0.04
N PHE A 496 -12.52 -14.62 -0.09
CA PHE A 496 -13.30 -15.71 0.52
C PHE A 496 -13.04 -17.08 -0.13
N TYR A 497 -12.60 -17.11 -1.39
CA TYR A 497 -12.38 -18.35 -2.15
C TYR A 497 -10.91 -18.74 -2.17
N GLU A 498 -10.01 -17.90 -1.65
CA GLU A 498 -8.58 -18.17 -1.69
C GLU A 498 -8.18 -19.48 -0.98
N PRO A 499 -8.76 -19.86 0.19
CA PRO A 499 -8.49 -21.17 0.77
C PRO A 499 -8.85 -22.33 -0.18
N MET A 500 -10.02 -22.27 -0.84
CA MET A 500 -10.43 -23.27 -1.84
C MET A 500 -9.49 -23.24 -3.06
N MET A 501 -9.12 -22.07 -3.57
CA MET A 501 -8.16 -21.93 -4.68
C MET A 501 -6.86 -22.66 -4.38
N ARG A 502 -6.28 -22.44 -3.18
CA ARG A 502 -5.02 -23.07 -2.76
C ARG A 502 -5.15 -24.59 -2.70
N GLN A 503 -6.29 -25.12 -2.26
CA GLN A 503 -6.54 -26.55 -2.22
C GLN A 503 -6.66 -27.16 -3.62
N VAL A 504 -7.43 -26.53 -4.53
CA VAL A 504 -7.50 -26.99 -5.95
C VAL A 504 -6.12 -26.91 -6.60
N HIS A 505 -5.37 -25.83 -6.35
CA HIS A 505 -4.01 -25.66 -6.90
C HIS A 505 -3.05 -26.72 -6.38
N ALA A 506 -3.13 -27.08 -5.10
CA ALA A 506 -2.34 -28.14 -4.51
C ALA A 506 -2.71 -29.52 -5.07
N LEU A 507 -4.01 -29.83 -5.18
CA LEU A 507 -4.50 -31.08 -5.78
C LEU A 507 -4.10 -31.23 -7.25
N ALA A 508 -3.97 -30.11 -7.96
CA ALA A 508 -3.49 -30.03 -9.33
C ALA A 508 -1.96 -30.02 -9.45
N GLU A 509 -1.23 -30.23 -8.35
CA GLU A 509 0.24 -30.15 -8.29
C GLU A 509 0.78 -28.83 -8.85
N ARG A 510 0.01 -27.75 -8.69
CA ARG A 510 0.29 -26.39 -9.19
C ARG A 510 0.37 -26.29 -10.71
N ASN A 511 -0.09 -27.29 -11.47
CA ASN A 511 -0.02 -27.33 -12.94
C ASN A 511 -1.18 -26.62 -13.65
N VAL A 512 -2.02 -25.88 -12.93
CA VAL A 512 -3.16 -25.14 -13.48
C VAL A 512 -3.14 -23.70 -12.99
N GLU A 513 -3.51 -22.77 -13.86
CA GLU A 513 -3.76 -21.38 -13.45
C GLU A 513 -5.17 -21.30 -12.83
N ILE A 514 -5.30 -20.65 -11.68
CA ILE A 514 -6.59 -20.46 -11.01
C ILE A 514 -6.79 -18.97 -10.75
N VAL A 515 -7.89 -18.41 -11.23
CA VAL A 515 -8.26 -17.02 -11.00
C VAL A 515 -9.64 -16.91 -10.37
N THR A 516 -9.78 -16.08 -9.34
CA THR A 516 -11.09 -15.69 -8.79
C THR A 516 -11.37 -14.24 -9.13
N LEU A 517 -12.49 -13.98 -9.81
CA LEU A 517 -12.88 -12.65 -10.30
C LEU A 517 -13.86 -11.98 -9.33
N SER A 518 -13.53 -10.79 -8.83
CA SER A 518 -14.43 -10.02 -7.94
C SER A 518 -15.71 -9.65 -8.67
N HIS A 519 -16.82 -9.48 -7.97
CA HIS A 519 -17.90 -8.64 -8.49
C HIS A 519 -17.46 -7.17 -8.49
N THR A 520 -17.74 -6.45 -9.56
CA THR A 520 -17.38 -5.04 -9.76
C THR A 520 -18.07 -4.21 -8.68
N GLY A 521 -17.29 -3.46 -7.91
CA GLY A 521 -17.77 -2.68 -6.75
C GLY A 521 -17.88 -3.45 -5.43
N HIS A 522 -17.68 -4.78 -5.41
CA HIS A 522 -17.69 -5.57 -4.17
C HIS A 522 -16.34 -5.62 -3.47
N SER A 523 -15.28 -5.20 -4.13
CA SER A 523 -13.94 -5.01 -3.57
C SER A 523 -13.35 -3.76 -4.14
N MET A 524 -12.70 -2.95 -3.30
CA MET A 524 -11.98 -1.74 -3.70
C MET A 524 -12.85 -0.80 -4.57
N PRO A 525 -14.04 -0.39 -4.09
CA PRO A 525 -15.07 0.25 -4.91
C PRO A 525 -14.62 1.57 -5.56
N TRP A 526 -13.62 2.24 -4.98
CA TRP A 526 -13.04 3.48 -5.47
C TRP A 526 -12.32 3.33 -6.82
N ILE A 527 -11.94 2.12 -7.26
CA ILE A 527 -11.31 1.92 -8.58
C ILE A 527 -12.28 2.06 -9.74
N ASN A 528 -13.59 2.05 -9.45
CA ASN A 528 -14.66 2.32 -10.41
C ASN A 528 -15.56 3.45 -9.85
N ASP A 529 -14.93 4.53 -9.38
CA ASP A 529 -15.59 5.77 -8.95
C ASP A 529 -16.67 5.62 -7.87
N ASN A 530 -16.60 4.55 -7.05
CA ASN A 530 -17.60 4.24 -6.03
C ASN A 530 -19.03 4.09 -6.60
N VAL A 531 -19.16 3.67 -7.86
CA VAL A 531 -20.44 3.43 -8.53
C VAL A 531 -21.12 2.17 -7.98
N THR A 532 -22.45 2.09 -8.15
CA THR A 532 -23.25 0.89 -7.85
C THR A 532 -23.57 0.16 -9.14
N PHE A 533 -23.33 -1.15 -9.18
CA PHE A 533 -23.50 -1.97 -10.36
C PHE A 533 -24.64 -2.98 -10.21
N ASP A 534 -25.18 -3.42 -11.34
CA ASP A 534 -26.23 -4.44 -11.44
C ASP A 534 -25.67 -5.81 -11.87
N LEU A 535 -26.54 -6.83 -11.93
CA LEU A 535 -26.17 -8.20 -12.29
C LEU A 535 -25.66 -8.30 -13.74
N THR A 536 -26.28 -7.57 -14.67
CA THR A 536 -25.86 -7.53 -16.09
C THR A 536 -24.42 -7.03 -16.22
N THR A 537 -24.07 -5.97 -15.50
CA THR A 537 -22.70 -5.44 -15.48
C THR A 537 -21.71 -6.49 -15.00
N GLN A 538 -22.09 -7.31 -14.01
CA GLN A 538 -21.22 -8.39 -13.53
C GLN A 538 -20.92 -9.37 -14.66
N ILE A 539 -21.92 -9.82 -15.41
CA ILE A 539 -21.74 -10.77 -16.53
C ILE A 539 -20.81 -10.17 -17.59
N VAL A 540 -21.10 -8.94 -18.04
CA VAL A 540 -20.34 -8.25 -19.08
C VAL A 540 -18.86 -8.13 -18.70
N ASP A 541 -18.55 -7.82 -17.44
CA ASP A 541 -17.16 -7.65 -17.00
C ASP A 541 -16.37 -8.97 -16.99
N LYS A 542 -17.03 -10.09 -16.69
CA LYS A 542 -16.36 -11.42 -16.69
C LYS A 542 -16.17 -11.91 -18.12
N VAL A 543 -17.11 -11.63 -19.02
CA VAL A 543 -16.96 -11.88 -20.46
C VAL A 543 -15.77 -11.09 -21.00
N ALA A 544 -15.73 -9.77 -20.77
CA ALA A 544 -14.64 -8.91 -21.24
C ALA A 544 -13.25 -9.36 -20.73
N TYR A 545 -13.15 -9.80 -19.47
CA TYR A 545 -11.92 -10.36 -18.93
C TYR A 545 -11.48 -11.62 -19.70
N LEU A 546 -12.38 -12.56 -19.95
CA LEU A 546 -12.05 -13.80 -20.65
C LEU A 546 -11.76 -13.59 -22.14
N GLU A 547 -12.45 -12.68 -22.82
CA GLU A 547 -12.12 -12.32 -24.20
C GLU A 547 -10.67 -11.83 -24.31
N LYS A 548 -10.24 -10.98 -23.37
CA LYS A 548 -8.86 -10.52 -23.29
C LYS A 548 -7.88 -11.68 -23.10
N ARG A 549 -8.12 -12.57 -22.13
CA ARG A 549 -7.26 -13.73 -21.86
C ARG A 549 -7.17 -14.71 -23.04
N LEU A 550 -8.30 -14.96 -23.70
CA LEU A 550 -8.36 -15.84 -24.89
C LEU A 550 -7.66 -15.20 -26.11
N LYS A 551 -7.66 -13.88 -26.21
CA LYS A 551 -6.90 -13.15 -27.23
C LYS A 551 -5.39 -13.23 -26.97
N GLU A 552 -4.98 -13.15 -25.71
CA GLU A 552 -3.57 -13.27 -25.28
C GLU A 552 -3.04 -14.70 -25.47
N ASN A 553 -3.84 -15.72 -25.13
CA ASN A 553 -3.51 -17.12 -25.37
C ASN A 553 -4.66 -17.84 -26.11
N PRO A 554 -4.60 -17.93 -27.45
CA PRO A 554 -5.60 -18.63 -28.25
C PRO A 554 -5.75 -20.12 -27.97
N LEU A 555 -4.80 -20.76 -27.28
CA LEU A 555 -4.86 -22.18 -26.88
C LEU A 555 -5.48 -22.41 -25.51
N LEU A 556 -5.85 -21.35 -24.78
CA LEU A 556 -6.35 -21.44 -23.43
C LEU A 556 -7.71 -22.17 -23.36
N GLU A 557 -7.77 -23.22 -22.56
CA GLU A 557 -8.97 -23.97 -22.21
C GLU A 557 -9.51 -23.52 -20.85
N LEU A 558 -10.83 -23.46 -20.72
CA LEU A 558 -11.48 -22.88 -19.55
C LEU A 558 -12.24 -23.92 -18.73
N VAL A 559 -12.16 -23.81 -17.41
CA VAL A 559 -13.10 -24.42 -16.46
C VAL A 559 -13.73 -23.30 -15.66
N LEU A 560 -15.06 -23.22 -15.64
CA LEU A 560 -15.75 -22.23 -14.81
C LEU A 560 -16.31 -22.88 -13.56
N VAL A 561 -16.10 -22.23 -12.42
CA VAL A 561 -16.64 -22.61 -11.12
C VAL A 561 -17.47 -21.44 -10.62
N GLY A 562 -18.77 -21.62 -10.44
CA GLY A 562 -19.67 -20.57 -9.95
C GLY A 562 -20.31 -20.98 -8.64
N HIS A 563 -20.30 -20.09 -7.64
CA HIS A 563 -20.99 -20.29 -6.36
C HIS A 563 -22.20 -19.36 -6.24
N SER A 564 -23.36 -19.87 -5.78
CA SER A 564 -24.56 -19.05 -5.54
C SER A 564 -24.94 -18.25 -6.79
N ILE A 565 -25.13 -16.93 -6.70
CA ILE A 565 -25.37 -16.06 -7.88
C ILE A 565 -24.24 -16.14 -8.92
N GLY A 566 -23.03 -16.45 -8.49
CA GLY A 566 -21.89 -16.73 -9.36
C GLY A 566 -22.11 -17.94 -10.27
N ALA A 567 -22.96 -18.89 -9.90
CA ALA A 567 -23.38 -20.00 -10.75
C ALA A 567 -24.22 -19.52 -11.94
N HIS A 568 -25.13 -18.56 -11.71
CA HIS A 568 -25.89 -17.91 -12.78
C HIS A 568 -24.96 -17.12 -13.70
N ILE A 569 -24.06 -16.31 -13.14
CA ILE A 569 -23.07 -15.57 -13.91
C ILE A 569 -22.17 -16.52 -14.72
N ALA A 570 -21.75 -17.66 -14.14
CA ALA A 570 -20.97 -18.67 -14.83
C ALA A 570 -21.72 -19.31 -16.01
N LEU A 571 -23.03 -19.55 -15.89
CA LEU A 571 -23.86 -20.01 -17.00
C LEU A 571 -23.98 -18.94 -18.10
N SER A 572 -24.17 -17.68 -17.74
CA SER A 572 -24.20 -16.58 -18.71
C SER A 572 -22.85 -16.38 -19.39
N VAL A 573 -21.73 -16.51 -18.68
CA VAL A 573 -20.38 -16.48 -19.29
C VAL A 573 -20.17 -17.71 -20.19
N PHE A 574 -20.64 -18.89 -19.76
CA PHE A 574 -20.56 -20.12 -20.54
C PHE A 574 -21.28 -20.00 -21.89
N SER A 575 -22.44 -19.33 -21.94
CA SER A 575 -23.17 -19.14 -23.20
C SER A 575 -22.40 -18.33 -24.25
N HIS A 576 -21.45 -17.48 -23.83
CA HIS A 576 -20.56 -16.72 -24.73
C HIS A 576 -19.38 -17.57 -25.22
N PHE A 577 -18.96 -18.59 -24.45
CA PHE A 577 -17.78 -19.42 -24.74
C PHE A 577 -18.04 -20.95 -24.69
N PRO A 578 -19.14 -21.47 -25.26
CA PRO A 578 -19.59 -22.86 -25.01
C PRO A 578 -18.60 -23.93 -25.52
N HIS A 579 -17.80 -23.58 -26.54
CA HIS A 579 -16.79 -24.44 -27.12
C HIS A 579 -15.42 -24.35 -26.43
N ARG A 580 -15.13 -23.26 -25.70
CA ARG A 580 -13.85 -23.05 -25.00
C ARG A 580 -13.89 -23.53 -23.55
N VAL A 581 -15.08 -23.57 -22.97
CA VAL A 581 -15.28 -24.09 -21.60
C VAL A 581 -15.45 -25.60 -21.66
N ASN A 582 -14.51 -26.31 -21.04
CA ASN A 582 -14.48 -27.76 -20.98
C ASN A 582 -15.45 -28.29 -19.93
N LYS A 583 -15.47 -27.65 -18.75
CA LYS A 583 -16.26 -28.09 -17.60
C LYS A 583 -16.82 -26.92 -16.81
N LEU A 584 -17.98 -27.16 -16.21
CA LEU A 584 -18.70 -26.25 -15.33
C LEU A 584 -18.92 -26.91 -13.97
N VAL A 585 -18.61 -26.20 -12.89
CA VAL A 585 -18.96 -26.58 -11.51
C VAL A 585 -19.86 -25.50 -10.93
N LEU A 586 -21.09 -25.87 -10.59
CA LEU A 586 -22.12 -24.97 -10.10
C LEU A 586 -22.42 -25.31 -8.64
N MET A 587 -21.80 -24.58 -7.73
CA MET A 587 -21.87 -24.78 -6.28
C MET A 587 -23.04 -24.01 -5.69
N GLN A 588 -23.89 -24.72 -4.96
CA GLN A 588 -25.07 -24.19 -4.27
C GLN A 588 -25.80 -23.16 -5.16
N PRO A 589 -26.22 -23.57 -6.37
CA PRO A 589 -26.41 -22.65 -7.49
C PRO A 589 -27.70 -21.85 -7.37
N ALA A 590 -27.58 -20.52 -7.20
CA ALA A 590 -28.70 -19.60 -7.33
C ALA A 590 -28.93 -19.29 -8.81
N VAL A 591 -29.60 -20.21 -9.50
CA VAL A 591 -29.84 -20.13 -10.96
C VAL A 591 -31.31 -20.00 -11.32
N MET A 592 -32.21 -20.17 -10.35
CA MET A 592 -33.64 -19.98 -10.54
C MET A 592 -34.38 -19.63 -9.24
N HIS A 593 -35.43 -18.80 -9.37
CA HIS A 593 -36.46 -18.49 -8.35
C HIS A 593 -35.98 -18.29 -6.91
N ILE A 594 -34.79 -17.73 -6.68
CA ILE A 594 -34.21 -17.62 -5.33
C ILE A 594 -35.08 -16.81 -4.36
N ARG A 595 -35.88 -15.85 -4.86
CA ARG A 595 -36.86 -15.11 -4.05
C ARG A 595 -37.90 -16.01 -3.38
N GLN A 596 -38.17 -17.19 -3.93
CA GLN A 596 -39.13 -18.15 -3.39
C GLN A 596 -38.54 -19.05 -2.30
N SER A 597 -37.22 -19.04 -2.11
CA SER A 597 -36.53 -19.77 -1.04
C SER A 597 -36.92 -19.29 0.36
N ALA A 598 -36.58 -20.06 1.39
CA ALA A 598 -36.86 -19.70 2.78
C ALA A 598 -36.16 -18.38 3.16
N SER A 599 -34.89 -18.21 2.79
CA SER A 599 -34.13 -16.97 2.99
C SER A 599 -34.65 -15.82 2.12
N GLY A 600 -34.94 -16.09 0.84
CA GLY A 600 -35.44 -15.10 -0.12
C GLY A 600 -36.77 -14.47 0.34
N LYS A 601 -37.73 -15.28 0.79
CA LYS A 601 -39.02 -14.79 1.32
C LYS A 601 -38.86 -13.90 2.55
N ARG A 602 -37.86 -14.18 3.41
CA ARG A 602 -37.59 -13.40 4.63
C ARG A 602 -36.91 -12.06 4.34
N MET A 603 -36.03 -12.01 3.34
CA MET A 603 -35.10 -10.89 3.17
C MET A 603 -35.32 -10.06 1.91
N ALA A 604 -36.07 -10.53 0.90
CA ALA A 604 -36.23 -9.81 -0.36
C ALA A 604 -36.76 -8.38 -0.18
N SER A 605 -37.76 -8.17 0.69
CA SER A 605 -38.32 -6.84 0.96
C SER A 605 -37.31 -5.89 1.60
N MET A 606 -36.37 -6.41 2.38
CA MET A 606 -35.30 -5.61 2.99
C MET A 606 -34.35 -5.07 1.92
N PHE A 607 -34.01 -5.87 0.91
CA PHE A 607 -33.10 -5.46 -0.17
C PHE A 607 -33.65 -4.33 -1.05
N GLU A 608 -34.96 -4.05 -1.06
CA GLU A 608 -35.50 -2.85 -1.70
C GLU A 608 -34.95 -1.56 -1.08
N TYR A 609 -34.59 -1.61 0.21
CA TYR A 609 -34.02 -0.49 0.96
C TYR A 609 -32.49 -0.52 0.97
N TYR A 610 -31.84 -1.20 0.00
CA TYR A 610 -30.39 -1.42 -0.04
C TYR A 610 -29.57 -0.15 0.22
N ASN A 611 -29.98 0.99 -0.35
CA ASN A 611 -29.25 2.25 -0.21
C ASN A 611 -29.29 2.75 1.24
N ALA A 612 -30.46 2.70 1.89
CA ALA A 612 -30.60 3.07 3.30
C ALA A 612 -29.86 2.09 4.22
N LEU A 613 -29.98 0.78 3.97
CA LEU A 613 -29.32 -0.26 4.75
C LEU A 613 -27.80 -0.25 4.61
N SER A 614 -27.26 0.22 3.48
CA SER A 614 -25.81 0.35 3.31
C SER A 614 -25.18 1.27 4.36
N TYR A 615 -25.94 2.26 4.88
CA TYR A 615 -25.47 3.13 5.96
C TYR A 615 -25.27 2.42 7.29
N LEU A 616 -25.76 1.18 7.46
CA LEU A 616 -25.45 0.36 8.64
C LEU A 616 -23.97 -0.02 8.71
N ALA A 617 -23.26 -0.05 7.57
CA ALA A 617 -21.80 -0.21 7.55
C ALA A 617 -21.05 1.09 7.84
N ALA A 618 -21.69 2.26 7.74
CA ALA A 618 -21.02 3.54 7.97
C ALA A 618 -20.38 3.59 9.37
N PRO A 619 -21.06 3.23 10.49
CA PRO A 619 -20.41 3.15 11.80
C PRO A 619 -19.13 2.31 11.82
N THR A 620 -19.09 1.20 11.07
CA THR A 620 -17.92 0.31 11.02
C THR A 620 -16.75 0.91 10.25
N GLU A 621 -16.98 1.85 9.32
CA GLU A 621 -15.89 2.59 8.68
C GLU A 621 -15.13 3.48 9.66
N PHE A 622 -15.73 3.80 10.82
CA PHE A 622 -15.20 4.71 11.83
C PHE A 622 -14.70 4.02 13.09
N LEU A 623 -14.91 2.71 13.20
CA LEU A 623 -14.36 1.91 14.28
C LEU A 623 -12.89 1.58 13.99
N PRO A 624 -11.98 1.65 14.99
CA PRO A 624 -10.62 1.16 14.83
C PRO A 624 -10.61 -0.27 14.28
N LYS A 625 -9.87 -0.52 13.19
CA LYS A 625 -9.78 -1.84 12.55
C LYS A 625 -9.35 -2.95 13.51
N ARG A 626 -8.63 -2.63 14.59
CA ARG A 626 -8.28 -3.58 15.66
C ARG A 626 -9.50 -4.08 16.45
N LEU A 627 -10.49 -3.21 16.69
CA LEU A 627 -11.72 -3.59 17.39
C LEU A 627 -12.60 -4.47 16.50
N ILE A 628 -12.70 -4.12 15.21
CA ILE A 628 -13.38 -4.97 14.23
C ILE A 628 -12.62 -6.30 14.10
N GLY A 629 -11.30 -6.24 13.93
CA GLY A 629 -10.43 -7.41 13.87
C GLY A 629 -10.55 -8.35 15.07
N ALA A 630 -10.77 -7.81 16.28
CA ALA A 630 -11.00 -8.63 17.48
C ALA A 630 -12.35 -9.38 17.46
N ILE A 631 -13.35 -8.90 16.73
CA ILE A 631 -14.66 -9.55 16.61
C ILE A 631 -14.80 -10.44 15.37
N LEU A 632 -14.02 -10.20 14.31
CA LEU A 632 -14.09 -10.97 13.07
C LEU A 632 -13.91 -12.50 13.25
N PRO A 633 -13.01 -13.00 14.12
CA PRO A 633 -12.87 -14.44 14.35
C PRO A 633 -14.17 -15.14 14.77
N TYR A 634 -15.06 -14.43 15.48
CA TYR A 634 -16.35 -14.98 15.89
C TYR A 634 -17.34 -15.16 14.72
N PHE A 635 -17.13 -14.46 13.60
CA PHE A 635 -18.02 -14.53 12.43
C PHE A 635 -17.47 -15.40 11.31
N VAL A 636 -16.15 -15.34 11.06
CA VAL A 636 -15.52 -16.00 9.90
C VAL A 636 -14.40 -16.96 10.27
N GLY A 637 -14.17 -17.19 11.58
CA GLY A 637 -13.14 -18.09 12.08
C GLY A 637 -11.74 -17.48 12.14
N GLU A 638 -10.76 -18.28 12.55
CA GLU A 638 -9.37 -17.86 12.78
C GLU A 638 -8.55 -17.67 11.48
N ASP A 639 -9.12 -17.97 10.31
CA ASP A 639 -8.42 -17.79 9.04
C ASP A 639 -8.25 -16.29 8.71
N TYR A 640 -6.99 -15.84 8.70
CA TYR A 640 -6.64 -14.44 8.44
C TYR A 640 -7.14 -13.92 7.08
N VAL A 641 -7.18 -14.77 6.05
CA VAL A 641 -7.63 -14.38 4.71
C VAL A 641 -9.14 -14.15 4.72
N LEU A 642 -9.90 -15.02 5.39
CA LEU A 642 -11.34 -14.83 5.57
C LEU A 642 -11.66 -13.61 6.44
N GLN A 643 -10.87 -13.34 7.48
CA GLN A 643 -10.99 -12.11 8.27
C GLN A 643 -10.70 -10.86 7.43
N SER A 644 -9.67 -10.88 6.59
CA SER A 644 -9.38 -9.78 5.66
C SER A 644 -10.53 -9.55 4.66
N ALA A 645 -11.08 -10.63 4.11
CA ALA A 645 -12.24 -10.57 3.22
C ALA A 645 -13.46 -9.97 3.93
N ALA A 646 -13.74 -10.40 5.17
CA ALA A 646 -14.84 -9.88 5.98
C ALA A 646 -14.65 -8.40 6.33
N LEU A 647 -13.42 -7.96 6.62
CA LEU A 647 -13.11 -6.56 6.89
C LEU A 647 -13.41 -5.67 5.68
N SER A 648 -13.25 -6.16 4.44
CA SER A 648 -13.60 -5.41 3.23
C SER A 648 -15.10 -5.12 3.10
N LEU A 649 -15.95 -5.92 3.75
CA LEU A 649 -17.40 -5.74 3.79
C LEU A 649 -17.82 -4.61 4.73
N CYS A 650 -16.94 -4.19 5.65
CA CYS A 650 -17.13 -3.03 6.53
C CYS A 650 -16.92 -1.69 5.79
N ASN A 651 -17.40 -1.62 4.55
CA ASN A 651 -17.40 -0.43 3.71
C ASN A 651 -18.81 -0.23 3.14
N ARG A 652 -19.36 0.95 3.33
CA ARG A 652 -20.71 1.36 2.90
C ARG A 652 -20.92 1.19 1.41
N ILE A 653 -19.94 1.51 0.57
CA ILE A 653 -20.07 1.40 -0.89
C ILE A 653 -20.02 -0.07 -1.32
N VAL A 654 -19.16 -0.87 -0.70
CA VAL A 654 -19.13 -2.33 -0.89
C VAL A 654 -20.48 -2.94 -0.47
N LEU A 655 -20.96 -2.60 0.73
CA LEU A 655 -22.24 -3.09 1.25
C LEU A 655 -23.42 -2.64 0.36
N ARG A 656 -23.39 -1.41 -0.17
CA ARG A 656 -24.40 -0.92 -1.12
C ARG A 656 -24.43 -1.76 -2.39
N ASN A 657 -23.27 -2.10 -2.96
CA ASN A 657 -23.18 -2.98 -4.13
C ASN A 657 -23.68 -4.39 -3.83
N ILE A 658 -23.27 -4.97 -2.69
CA ILE A 658 -23.74 -6.29 -2.21
C ILE A 658 -25.27 -6.34 -2.10
N LEU A 659 -25.86 -5.35 -1.41
CA LEU A 659 -27.29 -5.30 -1.19
C LEU A 659 -28.06 -4.98 -2.48
N ASN A 660 -27.52 -4.13 -3.36
CA ASN A 660 -28.13 -3.89 -4.68
C ASN A 660 -28.09 -5.17 -5.53
N MET A 661 -26.98 -5.90 -5.52
CA MET A 661 -26.85 -7.15 -6.26
C MET A 661 -27.81 -8.23 -5.71
N ALA A 662 -27.98 -8.32 -4.39
CA ALA A 662 -29.02 -9.15 -3.78
C ALA A 662 -30.44 -8.76 -4.23
N ARG A 663 -30.72 -7.46 -4.36
CA ARG A 663 -32.00 -6.96 -4.89
C ARG A 663 -32.21 -7.44 -6.34
N HIS A 664 -31.22 -7.27 -7.21
CA HIS A 664 -31.28 -7.73 -8.60
C HIS A 664 -31.47 -9.25 -8.68
N GLU A 665 -30.72 -10.01 -7.88
CA GLU A 665 -30.85 -11.46 -7.75
C GLU A 665 -32.30 -11.89 -7.43
N MET A 666 -32.99 -11.20 -6.51
CA MET A 666 -34.39 -11.50 -6.18
C MET A 666 -35.40 -11.19 -7.30
N HIS A 667 -35.09 -10.27 -8.21
CA HIS A 667 -36.02 -9.84 -9.28
C HIS A 667 -35.76 -10.51 -10.62
N GLU A 668 -34.49 -10.79 -10.92
CA GLU A 668 -34.03 -11.18 -12.25
C GLU A 668 -33.83 -12.69 -12.37
N LEU A 669 -33.53 -13.40 -11.27
CA LEU A 669 -33.42 -14.86 -11.29
C LEU A 669 -34.79 -15.53 -11.33
N LYS A 670 -35.24 -15.82 -12.55
CA LYS A 670 -36.47 -16.56 -12.83
C LYS A 670 -36.13 -17.99 -13.21
N ASP A 671 -36.32 -18.36 -14.47
CA ASP A 671 -36.01 -19.67 -14.99
C ASP A 671 -34.57 -19.72 -15.51
N ILE A 672 -33.93 -20.87 -15.32
CA ILE A 672 -32.64 -21.19 -15.92
C ILE A 672 -32.78 -21.30 -17.45
N ASP A 673 -31.73 -20.99 -18.20
CA ASP A 673 -31.69 -21.18 -19.65
C ASP A 673 -31.73 -22.69 -20.01
N ASP A 674 -32.95 -23.22 -20.16
CA ASP A 674 -33.21 -24.64 -20.41
C ASP A 674 -32.53 -25.11 -21.71
N GLN A 675 -32.52 -24.29 -22.76
CA GLN A 675 -31.90 -24.65 -24.03
C GLN A 675 -30.38 -24.83 -23.89
N LEU A 676 -29.71 -23.89 -23.24
CA LEU A 676 -28.26 -23.96 -23.00
C LEU A 676 -27.90 -25.19 -22.16
N VAL A 677 -28.62 -25.39 -21.05
CA VAL A 677 -28.33 -26.48 -20.11
C VAL A 677 -28.62 -27.84 -20.75
N ARG A 678 -29.74 -28.02 -21.47
CA ARG A 678 -30.01 -29.29 -22.16
C ARG A 678 -28.96 -29.65 -23.20
N THR A 679 -28.40 -28.65 -23.88
CA THR A 679 -27.37 -28.83 -24.90
C THR A 679 -26.04 -29.26 -24.28
N TYR A 680 -25.65 -28.65 -23.16
CA TYR A 680 -24.32 -28.80 -22.57
C TYR A 680 -24.27 -29.48 -21.20
N GLN A 681 -25.37 -30.05 -20.71
CA GLN A 681 -25.49 -30.71 -19.40
C GLN A 681 -24.36 -31.72 -19.11
N HIS A 682 -23.85 -32.42 -20.12
CA HIS A 682 -22.73 -33.36 -19.97
C HIS A 682 -21.41 -32.71 -19.48
N LYS A 683 -21.28 -31.38 -19.58
CA LYS A 683 -20.14 -30.60 -19.07
C LYS A 683 -20.37 -30.05 -17.65
N MET A 684 -21.54 -30.28 -17.05
CA MET A 684 -21.95 -29.61 -15.82
C MET A 684 -21.96 -30.55 -14.61
N LEU A 685 -21.40 -30.07 -13.51
CA LEU A 685 -21.56 -30.60 -12.17
C LEU A 685 -22.37 -29.61 -11.32
N PHE A 686 -23.52 -30.02 -10.83
CA PHE A 686 -24.26 -29.34 -9.79
C PHE A 686 -23.84 -29.85 -8.41
N VAL A 687 -23.50 -28.94 -7.49
CA VAL A 687 -23.22 -29.29 -6.09
C VAL A 687 -24.28 -28.63 -5.23
N PHE A 688 -25.17 -29.43 -4.64
CA PHE A 688 -26.26 -28.98 -3.77
C PHE A 688 -25.94 -29.25 -2.31
N SER A 689 -26.69 -28.62 -1.39
CA SER A 689 -26.56 -28.89 0.04
C SER A 689 -27.91 -29.11 0.69
N GLU A 690 -27.98 -30.03 1.66
CA GLU A 690 -29.20 -30.33 2.43
C GLU A 690 -29.52 -29.22 3.45
N VAL A 691 -28.50 -28.49 3.91
CA VAL A 691 -28.63 -27.44 4.94
C VAL A 691 -28.65 -26.03 4.35
N ASP A 692 -28.75 -25.91 3.03
CA ASP A 692 -28.81 -24.62 2.33
C ASP A 692 -30.24 -24.03 2.34
N ASN A 693 -30.40 -22.89 3.00
CA ASN A 693 -31.67 -22.18 3.09
C ASN A 693 -31.95 -21.21 1.91
N TRP A 694 -30.97 -21.02 1.03
CA TRP A 694 -31.05 -20.14 -0.15
C TRP A 694 -31.39 -20.91 -1.42
N VAL A 695 -30.89 -22.14 -1.54
CA VAL A 695 -31.21 -23.04 -2.66
C VAL A 695 -32.00 -24.24 -2.10
N PRO A 696 -33.34 -24.20 -2.17
CA PRO A 696 -34.19 -25.28 -1.68
C PRO A 696 -33.88 -26.61 -2.35
N THR A 697 -34.02 -27.71 -1.59
CA THR A 697 -33.83 -29.07 -2.09
C THR A 697 -34.81 -29.43 -3.20
N GLU A 698 -35.99 -28.80 -3.25
CA GLU A 698 -36.94 -28.95 -4.34
C GLU A 698 -36.38 -28.44 -5.68
N PHE A 699 -35.58 -27.36 -5.66
CA PHE A 699 -34.91 -26.87 -6.88
C PHE A 699 -33.80 -27.83 -7.30
N ALA A 700 -33.06 -28.38 -6.33
CA ALA A 700 -32.05 -29.39 -6.59
C ALA A 700 -32.66 -30.64 -7.25
N ASN A 701 -33.80 -31.12 -6.75
CA ASN A 701 -34.52 -32.26 -7.29
C ASN A 701 -35.03 -31.95 -8.71
N PHE A 702 -35.66 -30.80 -8.91
CA PHE A 702 -36.12 -30.36 -10.22
C PHE A 702 -34.99 -30.33 -11.27
N LEU A 703 -33.84 -29.72 -10.94
CA LEU A 703 -32.70 -29.63 -11.85
C LEU A 703 -32.11 -31.01 -12.18
N GLN A 704 -32.05 -31.92 -11.19
CA GLN A 704 -31.57 -33.29 -11.39
C GLN A 704 -32.51 -34.13 -12.26
N GLU A 705 -33.82 -33.99 -12.06
CA GLU A 705 -34.84 -34.66 -12.88
C GLU A 705 -34.85 -34.13 -14.32
N GLN A 706 -34.73 -32.81 -14.49
CA GLN A 706 -34.79 -32.14 -15.79
C GLN A 706 -33.53 -32.39 -16.64
N TYR A 707 -32.34 -32.45 -16.01
CA TYR A 707 -31.03 -32.50 -16.67
C TYR A 707 -30.26 -33.77 -16.33
N THR A 708 -30.80 -34.91 -16.75
CA THR A 708 -30.30 -36.26 -16.39
C THR A 708 -28.88 -36.59 -16.85
N LYS A 709 -28.29 -35.83 -17.78
CA LYS A 709 -26.87 -36.03 -18.19
C LYS A 709 -25.90 -35.13 -17.44
N ALA A 710 -26.39 -34.15 -16.67
CA ALA A 710 -25.54 -33.41 -15.75
C ALA A 710 -25.20 -34.28 -14.55
N LYS A 711 -24.02 -34.08 -13.97
CA LYS A 711 -23.67 -34.69 -12.69
C LYS A 711 -24.22 -33.84 -11.57
N ALA A 712 -24.64 -34.48 -10.49
CA ALA A 712 -25.05 -33.81 -9.27
C ALA A 712 -24.41 -34.49 -8.06
N LYS A 713 -24.06 -33.70 -7.04
CA LYS A 713 -23.64 -34.19 -5.72
C LYS A 713 -24.33 -33.35 -4.66
N THR A 714 -24.83 -34.01 -3.63
CA THR A 714 -25.35 -33.35 -2.42
C THR A 714 -24.33 -33.49 -1.31
N ILE A 715 -24.11 -32.41 -0.57
CA ILE A 715 -23.17 -32.29 0.56
C ILE A 715 -23.87 -31.70 1.79
N ASP A 716 -23.24 -31.79 2.95
CA ASP A 716 -23.73 -31.22 4.20
C ASP A 716 -22.88 -30.01 4.60
N LEU A 717 -23.02 -28.90 3.86
CA LEU A 717 -22.29 -27.65 4.12
C LEU A 717 -23.22 -26.43 4.02
N PRO A 718 -23.05 -25.40 4.87
CA PRO A 718 -23.87 -24.20 4.78
C PRO A 718 -23.68 -23.48 3.44
N HIS A 719 -24.62 -22.61 3.06
CA HIS A 719 -24.51 -21.78 1.85
C HIS A 719 -23.18 -20.99 1.81
N ALA A 720 -22.74 -20.50 2.96
CA ALA A 720 -21.43 -19.87 3.11
C ALA A 720 -20.35 -20.91 3.43
N PHE A 721 -20.12 -21.90 2.56
CA PHE A 721 -19.16 -22.98 2.84
C PHE A 721 -17.74 -22.48 3.16
N MET A 722 -17.35 -21.31 2.66
CA MET A 722 -16.00 -20.77 2.86
C MET A 722 -15.65 -20.52 4.33
N ILE A 723 -16.65 -20.25 5.17
CA ILE A 723 -16.46 -20.05 6.62
C ILE A 723 -16.63 -21.35 7.42
N ASP A 724 -17.03 -22.45 6.77
CA ASP A 724 -17.03 -23.77 7.38
C ASP A 724 -15.60 -24.35 7.40
N LYS A 725 -15.23 -25.00 8.50
CA LYS A 725 -13.88 -25.57 8.69
C LYS A 725 -13.48 -26.56 7.60
N SER A 726 -14.45 -27.30 7.06
CA SER A 726 -14.24 -28.33 6.03
C SER A 726 -14.73 -27.92 4.65
N GLY A 727 -15.38 -26.75 4.54
CA GLY A 727 -16.11 -26.37 3.34
C GLY A 727 -15.21 -26.12 2.14
N SER A 728 -14.14 -25.33 2.32
CA SER A 728 -13.19 -25.02 1.24
C SER A 728 -12.47 -26.27 0.72
N GLU A 729 -12.11 -27.21 1.60
CA GLU A 729 -11.47 -28.47 1.23
C GLU A 729 -12.44 -29.37 0.46
N THR A 730 -13.65 -29.57 0.98
CA THR A 730 -14.67 -30.43 0.35
C THR A 730 -15.04 -29.94 -1.05
N MET A 731 -15.26 -28.63 -1.19
CA MET A 731 -15.57 -28.01 -2.48
C MET A 731 -14.39 -28.12 -3.46
N ALA A 732 -13.16 -27.92 -2.98
CA ALA A 732 -11.96 -28.09 -3.80
C ALA A 732 -11.79 -29.53 -4.30
N GLN A 733 -12.02 -30.53 -3.44
CA GLN A 733 -11.95 -31.94 -3.81
C GLN A 733 -12.99 -32.30 -4.88
N LEU A 734 -14.23 -31.83 -4.74
CA LEU A 734 -15.29 -32.05 -5.74
C LEU A 734 -14.95 -31.38 -7.07
N THR A 735 -14.48 -30.12 -7.05
CA THR A 735 -14.02 -29.41 -8.24
C THR A 735 -12.91 -30.17 -8.94
N TRP A 736 -11.89 -30.62 -8.20
CA TRP A 736 -10.77 -31.34 -8.77
C TRP A 736 -11.16 -32.72 -9.32
N LYS A 737 -11.93 -33.51 -8.56
CA LYS A 737 -12.47 -34.80 -9.01
C LYS A 737 -13.23 -34.64 -10.32
N TRP A 738 -14.09 -33.62 -10.40
CA TRP A 738 -14.81 -33.31 -11.63
C TRP A 738 -13.86 -32.93 -12.77
N MET A 739 -12.92 -32.02 -12.54
CA MET A 739 -11.93 -31.59 -13.54
C MET A 739 -11.14 -32.77 -14.11
N ASN A 740 -10.72 -33.71 -13.27
CA ASN A 740 -9.92 -34.86 -13.66
C ASN A 740 -10.72 -36.13 -14.01
N ASN A 741 -12.04 -36.02 -14.24
CA ASN A 741 -12.94 -37.15 -14.55
C ASN A 741 -12.91 -38.30 -13.53
N SER A 742 -12.57 -37.99 -12.27
CA SER A 742 -12.55 -38.98 -11.19
C SER A 742 -13.96 -39.21 -10.63
N PRO A 743 -14.26 -40.40 -10.08
CA PRO A 743 -15.53 -40.65 -9.40
C PRO A 743 -15.79 -39.64 -8.28
N LEU A 744 -17.04 -39.16 -8.19
CA LEU A 744 -17.49 -38.19 -7.17
C LEU A 744 -17.96 -38.85 -5.87
N GLU A 745 -17.53 -40.10 -5.60
CA GLU A 745 -17.89 -40.85 -4.39
C GLU A 745 -17.50 -40.07 -3.13
#